data_AF-A0A5D6WN00-F1
#
_entry.id   AF-A0A5D6WN00-F1
#
_cell.length_a   1.000
_cell.length_b   1.000
_cell.length_c   1.000
_cell.angle_alpha   90.00
_cell.angle_beta   90.00
_cell.angle_gamma   90.00
#
_symmetry.space_group_name_H-M   'P 1'
#
loop_
_entity.id
_entity.type
_entity.pdbx_description
1 polymer ?
#
loop_
_entity_poly.entity_id
_entity_poly.type
_entity_poly.pdbx_seq_one_letter_code
_entity_poly.pdbx_strand_id
1 'polypeptide(L)'
;MFKIDTMQGHDRMSTQDLLLAIGDAVKQGETEFEVAASGQHDIGGPLWHPEGKTLHFHVTNAGQRLGSMCLPGTEIVAEGSVSADVGWLNSGGTITVKGDAGDTAGHCSSGGKIFIGGRGGTRTGSLMKHDPLYEEPELWILKNVGSFSFEFMGGGRAVVCGYDSEQFASVLGERACVGMVGGIVYVRGPIDTYPADIKYMDLEADDIAFLDGGMDEFLQHIEREDLRQELSDWSQWKKLRPLTAAEKKGKKSHDLKAFRQNEWVKGGIFSDVAHDDFAVHNTLSTGLYRLRVPSWDNARFAAPCEFNCPTGIPTQRRYDLIRQGKLDEAFQLELEYTPFPGSVCGSVCPNPCMDHCTRGSIDEPIQIGDLGYRSAFLPVEPPKVKTGKKIAVVGGGVAGLSTAWQLARKGHSVTVYDDADHIGGKLEQVIPRGRLAHELLEAELKRIQSVGVEFVTSCKVDKEKFAALRKENDAVVVATGGTKSRFFPWEGAEHLTMGLEYLKAINRGEKPATGKHVVVIGAGNSGMDTCRGAYEMGAETVVAVDVQKPAAFADEIEYIENLGGKLVWPFFTNKITPEGVYGNDGRFIPADQVIVSIGEEPELDFLPEDEGIEFFRKSWLVPKKDQSIAAGVFTAGDTIKPGRLTDAIGSGRKAAWYVDQYVMGKETADFPEKQQIPAERLSKAYFEKCHHCLLGDPVDDHTRCVSCGTCRDCKMCLESCPEKAITRIEKEDGSWEYVSDPDRCIGCGICAGVCPCGVWSINDNPEKIAMYSTGAKA
;
A
#
# COMPACT_ATOMS: atom_id res chain seq x y z
N MET A 1 -20.73 33.37 -21.07
CA MET A 1 -19.77 33.04 -22.14
C MET A 1 -18.38 32.96 -21.55
N PHE A 2 -17.90 31.74 -21.35
CA PHE A 2 -16.58 31.41 -20.85
C PHE A 2 -15.57 31.36 -22.00
N LYS A 3 -14.54 32.22 -21.97
CA LYS A 3 -13.50 32.25 -23.01
C LYS A 3 -12.18 31.72 -22.46
N ILE A 4 -11.52 30.86 -23.20
CA ILE A 4 -10.22 30.30 -22.81
C ILE A 4 -9.28 30.18 -24.00
N ASP A 5 -8.07 30.74 -23.82
CA ASP A 5 -6.93 30.52 -24.70
C ASP A 5 -5.96 29.58 -24.01
N THR A 6 -5.72 28.44 -24.63
CA THR A 6 -4.88 27.36 -24.08
C THR A 6 -3.39 27.58 -24.34
N MET A 7 -3.01 28.64 -25.05
CA MET A 7 -1.63 29.01 -25.31
C MET A 7 -1.34 30.38 -24.68
N GLN A 8 -0.44 30.42 -23.71
CA GLN A 8 0.05 31.67 -23.14
C GLN A 8 1.55 31.80 -23.42
N GLY A 9 1.89 32.61 -24.43
CA GLY A 9 3.28 32.73 -24.91
C GLY A 9 3.79 31.43 -25.52
N HIS A 10 4.66 30.72 -24.79
CA HIS A 10 5.18 29.40 -25.18
C HIS A 10 4.63 28.24 -24.34
N ASP A 11 3.77 28.55 -23.37
CA ASP A 11 3.23 27.58 -22.42
C ASP A 11 1.86 27.09 -22.89
N ARG A 12 1.76 25.79 -23.17
CA ARG A 12 0.54 25.12 -23.58
C ARG A 12 -0.16 24.50 -22.37
N MET A 13 -1.40 24.89 -22.11
CA MET A 13 -2.26 24.32 -21.09
C MET A 13 -2.46 22.80 -21.31
N SER A 14 -2.45 22.01 -20.23
CA SER A 14 -2.72 20.58 -20.33
C SER A 14 -4.20 20.33 -20.66
N THR A 15 -4.51 19.18 -21.26
CA THR A 15 -5.91 18.78 -21.51
C THR A 15 -6.69 18.66 -20.20
N GLN A 16 -6.06 18.13 -19.14
CA GLN A 16 -6.70 17.97 -17.84
C GLN A 16 -7.14 19.33 -17.26
N ASP A 17 -6.26 20.33 -17.29
CA ASP A 17 -6.56 21.64 -16.73
C ASP A 17 -7.66 22.35 -17.51
N LEU A 18 -7.67 22.23 -18.84
CA LEU A 18 -8.73 22.77 -19.68
C LEU A 18 -10.09 22.15 -19.34
N LEU A 19 -10.17 20.83 -19.21
CA LEU A 19 -11.43 20.13 -18.92
C LEU A 19 -11.93 20.41 -17.50
N LEU A 20 -11.03 20.55 -16.53
CA LEU A 20 -11.39 20.98 -15.17
C LEU A 20 -11.95 22.40 -15.17
N ALA A 21 -11.32 23.33 -15.90
CA ALA A 21 -11.81 24.70 -16.01
C ALA A 21 -13.19 24.78 -16.67
N ILE A 22 -13.41 24.03 -17.76
CA ILE A 22 -14.73 23.92 -18.41
C ILE A 22 -15.75 23.33 -17.44
N GLY A 23 -15.41 22.24 -16.75
CA GLY A 23 -16.32 21.57 -15.80
C GLY A 23 -16.72 22.47 -14.63
N ASP A 24 -15.80 23.29 -14.12
CA ASP A 24 -16.10 24.24 -13.06
C ASP A 24 -16.95 25.42 -13.57
N ALA A 25 -16.73 25.89 -14.79
CA ALA A 25 -17.59 26.90 -15.42
C ALA A 25 -19.02 26.37 -15.65
N VAL A 26 -19.19 25.13 -16.11
CA VAL A 26 -20.51 24.49 -16.22
C VAL A 26 -21.21 24.43 -14.85
N LYS A 27 -20.51 24.06 -13.77
CA LYS A 27 -21.08 24.05 -12.40
C LYS A 27 -21.51 25.44 -11.93
N GLN A 28 -20.86 26.49 -12.43
CA GLN A 28 -21.21 27.89 -12.14
C GLN A 28 -22.38 28.41 -12.99
N GLY A 29 -22.93 27.57 -13.88
CA GLY A 29 -24.09 27.89 -14.71
C GLY A 29 -23.74 28.44 -16.09
N GLU A 30 -22.47 28.38 -16.51
CA GLU A 30 -22.08 28.77 -17.86
C GLU A 30 -22.55 27.75 -18.89
N THR A 31 -23.09 28.26 -20.00
CA THR A 31 -23.64 27.46 -21.10
C THR A 31 -22.97 27.73 -22.44
N GLU A 32 -22.09 28.72 -22.53
CA GLU A 32 -21.43 29.13 -23.77
C GLU A 32 -19.91 29.17 -23.58
N PHE A 33 -19.18 28.50 -24.47
CA PHE A 33 -17.74 28.31 -24.36
C PHE A 33 -17.04 28.68 -25.67
N GLU A 34 -16.05 29.57 -25.60
CA GLU A 34 -15.15 29.89 -26.70
C GLU A 34 -13.75 29.39 -26.35
N VAL A 35 -13.31 28.33 -27.02
CA VAL A 35 -12.07 27.58 -26.70
C VAL A 35 -11.08 27.72 -27.85
N ALA A 36 -10.06 28.57 -27.66
CA ALA A 36 -8.89 28.60 -28.52
C ALA A 36 -7.91 27.49 -28.08
N ALA A 37 -8.09 26.31 -28.65
CA ALA A 37 -7.29 25.15 -28.35
C ALA A 37 -5.95 25.17 -29.11
N SER A 38 -5.04 24.33 -28.64
CA SER A 38 -3.74 24.02 -29.24
C SER A 38 -3.54 22.51 -29.26
N GLY A 39 -4.54 21.79 -29.78
CA GLY A 39 -4.54 20.32 -29.87
C GLY A 39 -4.94 19.60 -28.57
N GLN A 40 -5.67 20.23 -27.65
CA GLN A 40 -6.24 19.53 -26.48
C GLN A 40 -7.38 18.60 -26.90
N HIS A 41 -7.60 17.55 -26.11
CA HIS A 41 -8.52 16.46 -26.44
C HIS A 41 -9.84 16.57 -25.67
N ASP A 42 -10.86 15.80 -26.09
CA ASP A 42 -12.11 15.58 -25.34
C ASP A 42 -12.94 16.85 -25.02
N ILE A 43 -12.70 17.95 -25.73
CA ILE A 43 -13.44 19.21 -25.53
C ILE A 43 -14.91 19.00 -25.87
N GLY A 44 -15.79 19.41 -24.95
CA GLY A 44 -17.23 19.24 -25.06
C GLY A 44 -17.71 17.80 -24.83
N GLY A 45 -16.94 16.97 -24.12
CA GLY A 45 -17.24 15.55 -23.86
C GLY A 45 -18.48 15.27 -22.97
N PRO A 46 -18.44 14.35 -21.99
CA PRO A 46 -19.65 13.94 -21.23
C PRO A 46 -20.06 14.99 -20.18
N LEU A 47 -20.48 16.15 -20.65
CA LEU A 47 -20.95 17.29 -19.87
C LEU A 47 -22.48 17.38 -19.96
N TRP A 48 -23.09 17.82 -18.87
CA TRP A 48 -24.50 18.18 -18.85
C TRP A 48 -24.69 19.35 -17.89
N HIS A 49 -25.57 20.28 -18.23
CA HIS A 49 -25.95 21.34 -17.31
C HIS A 49 -26.92 20.79 -16.25
N PRO A 50 -26.76 21.10 -14.94
CA PRO A 50 -27.65 20.59 -13.88
C PRO A 50 -29.13 20.90 -14.09
N GLU A 51 -29.44 22.03 -14.72
CA GLU A 51 -30.80 22.47 -15.05
C GLU A 51 -31.27 22.02 -16.45
N GLY A 52 -30.50 21.19 -17.16
CA GLY A 52 -30.84 20.69 -18.50
C GLY A 52 -30.74 21.72 -19.63
N LYS A 53 -30.01 22.82 -19.43
CA LYS A 53 -29.73 23.82 -20.48
C LYS A 53 -28.71 23.28 -21.49
N THR A 54 -28.86 23.70 -22.74
CA THR A 54 -27.92 23.35 -23.81
C THR A 54 -26.56 24.01 -23.57
N LEU A 55 -25.48 23.25 -23.74
CA LEU A 55 -24.11 23.75 -23.72
C LEU A 55 -23.63 23.98 -25.15
N HIS A 56 -23.11 25.16 -25.46
CA HIS A 56 -22.60 25.53 -26.78
C HIS A 56 -21.09 25.75 -26.73
N PHE A 57 -20.33 25.00 -27.54
CA PHE A 57 -18.88 25.09 -27.63
C PHE A 57 -18.46 25.57 -29.01
N HIS A 58 -17.73 26.66 -29.07
CA HIS A 58 -17.00 27.12 -30.26
C HIS A 58 -15.51 26.87 -30.07
N VAL A 59 -14.93 26.01 -30.91
CA VAL A 59 -13.56 25.51 -30.73
C VAL A 59 -12.72 25.80 -31.96
N THR A 60 -11.52 26.36 -31.75
CA THR A 60 -10.50 26.49 -32.80
C THR A 60 -9.31 25.58 -32.50
N ASN A 61 -8.71 24.99 -33.52
CA ASN A 61 -7.49 24.14 -33.42
C ASN A 61 -7.61 22.97 -32.40
N ALA A 62 -8.72 22.24 -32.49
CA ALA A 62 -9.02 21.09 -31.65
C ALA A 62 -8.06 19.90 -31.89
N GLY A 63 -7.76 19.15 -30.84
CA GLY A 63 -6.97 17.92 -30.90
C GLY A 63 -7.82 16.69 -31.25
N GLN A 64 -7.49 15.54 -30.68
CA GLN A 64 -8.28 14.32 -30.85
C GLN A 64 -9.57 14.35 -30.01
N ARG A 65 -10.56 13.52 -30.36
CA ARG A 65 -11.72 13.22 -29.51
C ARG A 65 -12.64 14.39 -29.18
N LEU A 66 -12.73 15.39 -30.06
CA LEU A 66 -13.71 16.46 -29.91
C LEU A 66 -15.12 15.86 -29.78
N GLY A 67 -15.86 16.21 -28.71
CA GLY A 67 -17.19 15.66 -28.44
C GLY A 67 -17.22 14.17 -28.08
N SER A 68 -16.17 13.66 -27.46
CA SER A 68 -16.10 12.29 -26.93
C SER A 68 -17.13 12.04 -25.83
N MET A 69 -17.93 10.99 -25.96
CA MET A 69 -19.07 10.67 -25.09
C MET A 69 -20.08 11.82 -24.95
N CYS A 70 -20.26 12.62 -26.00
CA CYS A 70 -21.13 13.79 -25.97
C CYS A 70 -22.59 13.40 -25.69
N LEU A 71 -23.23 14.14 -24.78
CA LEU A 71 -24.58 13.87 -24.26
C LEU A 71 -25.63 14.78 -24.92
N PRO A 72 -26.93 14.41 -24.86
CA PRO A 72 -28.02 15.30 -25.26
C PRO A 72 -27.93 16.68 -24.60
N GLY A 73 -28.26 17.73 -25.35
CA GLY A 73 -28.14 19.11 -24.86
C GLY A 73 -26.71 19.66 -24.91
N THR A 74 -25.84 19.13 -25.77
CA THR A 74 -24.52 19.70 -26.05
C THR A 74 -24.33 19.89 -27.54
N GLU A 75 -23.91 21.09 -27.93
CA GLU A 75 -23.60 21.49 -29.29
C GLU A 75 -22.15 21.96 -29.38
N ILE A 76 -21.42 21.45 -30.36
CA ILE A 76 -20.00 21.77 -30.56
C ILE A 76 -19.80 22.18 -32.01
N VAL A 77 -19.13 23.30 -32.23
CA VAL A 77 -18.70 23.79 -33.54
C VAL A 77 -17.18 23.95 -33.53
N ALA A 78 -16.50 23.19 -34.39
CA ALA A 78 -15.09 23.37 -34.68
C ALA A 78 -14.91 24.14 -36.00
N GLU A 79 -14.25 25.30 -35.93
CA GLU A 79 -14.05 26.19 -37.08
C GLU A 79 -13.06 25.64 -38.14
N GLY A 80 -12.29 24.61 -37.79
CA GLY A 80 -11.29 24.01 -38.67
C GLY A 80 -11.32 22.48 -38.64
N SER A 81 -10.25 21.86 -39.15
CA SER A 81 -10.10 20.42 -39.12
C SER A 81 -9.82 19.88 -37.70
N VAL A 82 -10.20 18.63 -37.46
CA VAL A 82 -10.01 17.92 -36.19
C VAL A 82 -9.26 16.61 -36.45
N SER A 83 -8.35 16.25 -35.54
CA SER A 83 -7.33 15.22 -35.82
C SER A 83 -7.85 13.79 -35.93
N ALA A 84 -8.52 13.24 -34.91
CA ALA A 84 -9.04 11.87 -34.92
C ALA A 84 -10.16 11.71 -33.88
N ASP A 85 -10.96 10.66 -33.99
CA ASP A 85 -11.99 10.26 -33.02
C ASP A 85 -13.08 11.32 -32.74
N VAL A 86 -13.39 12.19 -33.70
CA VAL A 86 -14.49 13.17 -33.53
C VAL A 86 -15.79 12.44 -33.18
N GLY A 87 -16.44 12.82 -32.08
CA GLY A 87 -17.69 12.21 -31.65
C GLY A 87 -17.55 10.74 -31.24
N TRP A 88 -16.38 10.30 -30.79
CA TRP A 88 -16.21 8.95 -30.26
C TRP A 88 -17.22 8.69 -29.13
N LEU A 89 -18.05 7.64 -29.26
CA LEU A 89 -19.15 7.34 -28.34
C LEU A 89 -20.20 8.47 -28.20
N ASN A 90 -20.40 9.30 -29.22
CA ASN A 90 -21.48 10.29 -29.20
C ASN A 90 -22.83 9.60 -28.88
N SER A 91 -23.55 10.14 -27.91
CA SER A 91 -24.75 9.53 -27.33
C SER A 91 -25.94 10.50 -27.30
N GLY A 92 -25.91 11.54 -28.15
CA GLY A 92 -27.00 12.49 -28.29
C GLY A 92 -26.61 13.94 -28.56
N GLY A 93 -25.32 14.27 -28.54
CA GLY A 93 -24.86 15.62 -28.84
C GLY A 93 -24.83 15.93 -30.34
N THR A 94 -24.77 17.22 -30.67
CA THR A 94 -24.60 17.73 -32.04
C THR A 94 -23.18 18.27 -32.21
N ILE A 95 -22.42 17.70 -33.13
CA ILE A 95 -21.01 18.04 -33.34
C ILE A 95 -20.82 18.49 -34.79
N THR A 96 -20.33 19.70 -35.00
CA THR A 96 -20.05 20.28 -36.31
C THR A 96 -18.56 20.50 -36.46
N VAL A 97 -17.99 20.01 -37.55
CA VAL A 97 -16.60 20.24 -37.95
C VAL A 97 -16.61 20.90 -39.31
N LYS A 98 -16.22 22.17 -39.41
CA LYS A 98 -16.22 22.87 -40.71
C LYS A 98 -15.12 22.38 -41.65
N GLY A 99 -14.03 21.82 -41.13
CA GLY A 99 -12.92 21.25 -41.89
C GLY A 99 -12.97 19.73 -42.05
N ASP A 100 -11.79 19.12 -42.20
CA ASP A 100 -11.64 17.65 -42.25
C ASP A 100 -11.73 17.04 -40.84
N ALA A 101 -12.36 15.88 -40.70
CA ALA A 101 -12.20 15.02 -39.54
C ALA A 101 -11.26 13.87 -39.92
N GLY A 102 -10.19 13.64 -39.16
CA GLY A 102 -9.28 12.53 -39.45
C GLY A 102 -9.85 11.17 -39.06
N ASP A 103 -8.99 10.22 -38.70
CA ASP A 103 -9.39 8.82 -38.52
C ASP A 103 -10.49 8.67 -37.46
N THR A 104 -11.34 7.66 -37.65
CA THR A 104 -12.35 7.20 -36.67
C THR A 104 -13.41 8.23 -36.26
N ALA A 105 -13.73 9.20 -37.13
CA ALA A 105 -14.87 10.09 -36.90
C ALA A 105 -16.19 9.31 -36.74
N GLY A 106 -17.00 9.65 -35.74
CA GLY A 106 -18.27 8.99 -35.41
C GLY A 106 -18.14 7.58 -34.84
N HIS A 107 -16.93 7.14 -34.49
CA HIS A 107 -16.69 5.78 -34.00
C HIS A 107 -17.51 5.48 -32.72
N CYS A 108 -18.25 4.37 -32.75
CA CYS A 108 -19.11 3.90 -31.66
C CYS A 108 -20.25 4.86 -31.30
N SER A 109 -20.63 5.79 -32.17
CA SER A 109 -21.80 6.65 -31.92
C SER A 109 -23.06 5.81 -31.74
N SER A 110 -23.86 6.18 -30.75
CA SER A 110 -25.12 5.51 -30.38
C SER A 110 -26.35 6.43 -30.43
N GLY A 111 -26.13 7.74 -30.53
CA GLY A 111 -27.14 8.77 -30.79
C GLY A 111 -26.50 10.11 -31.15
N GLY A 112 -27.32 11.11 -31.48
CA GLY A 112 -26.86 12.46 -31.82
C GLY A 112 -26.41 12.61 -33.28
N LYS A 113 -25.96 13.81 -33.64
CA LYS A 113 -25.61 14.17 -35.02
C LYS A 113 -24.18 14.67 -35.13
N ILE A 114 -23.47 14.24 -36.16
CA ILE A 114 -22.13 14.70 -36.47
C ILE A 114 -22.11 15.21 -37.92
N PHE A 115 -21.79 16.49 -38.10
CA PHE A 115 -21.72 17.17 -39.39
C PHE A 115 -20.26 17.52 -39.72
N ILE A 116 -19.74 17.06 -40.86
CA ILE A 116 -18.36 17.27 -41.29
C ILE A 116 -18.34 17.96 -42.66
N GLY A 117 -17.82 19.19 -42.73
CA GLY A 117 -17.70 20.01 -43.93
C GLY A 117 -16.55 19.61 -44.86
N GLY A 118 -15.63 18.76 -44.39
CA GLY A 118 -14.52 18.23 -45.17
C GLY A 118 -14.62 16.72 -45.41
N ARG A 119 -13.47 16.04 -45.29
CA ARG A 119 -13.30 14.59 -45.42
C ARG A 119 -13.41 13.90 -44.07
N GLY A 120 -13.73 12.61 -44.08
CA GLY A 120 -13.53 11.69 -42.94
C GLY A 120 -12.29 10.81 -43.14
N GLY A 121 -11.54 10.50 -42.09
CA GLY A 121 -10.38 9.62 -42.19
C GLY A 121 -10.74 8.12 -42.30
N THR A 122 -9.72 7.28 -42.11
CA THR A 122 -9.84 5.82 -42.07
C THR A 122 -10.79 5.42 -40.93
N ARG A 123 -11.60 4.37 -41.12
CA ARG A 123 -12.52 3.86 -40.07
C ARG A 123 -13.57 4.87 -39.58
N THR A 124 -13.89 5.85 -40.40
CA THR A 124 -15.02 6.75 -40.15
C THR A 124 -16.32 5.95 -40.07
N GLY A 125 -17.13 6.18 -39.04
CA GLY A 125 -18.40 5.49 -38.78
C GLY A 125 -18.27 4.05 -38.26
N SER A 126 -17.06 3.61 -37.89
CA SER A 126 -16.87 2.27 -37.33
C SER A 126 -17.69 2.05 -36.07
N LEU A 127 -18.28 0.87 -35.93
CA LEU A 127 -19.02 0.44 -34.73
C LEU A 127 -20.18 1.37 -34.33
N MET A 128 -20.68 2.24 -35.21
CA MET A 128 -21.92 2.98 -34.98
C MET A 128 -23.07 2.01 -34.70
N LYS A 129 -23.91 2.30 -33.71
CA LYS A 129 -25.00 1.43 -33.25
C LYS A 129 -26.27 2.23 -33.06
N HIS A 130 -27.41 1.57 -33.20
CA HIS A 130 -28.69 2.15 -32.84
C HIS A 130 -29.37 1.23 -31.84
N ASP A 131 -29.68 1.78 -30.68
CA ASP A 131 -30.63 1.18 -29.75
C ASP A 131 -32.03 1.72 -30.11
N PRO A 132 -33.00 0.85 -30.44
CA PRO A 132 -34.36 1.26 -30.82
C PRO A 132 -35.11 2.12 -29.80
N LEU A 133 -34.63 2.21 -28.55
CA LEU A 133 -35.20 3.07 -27.52
C LEU A 133 -34.80 4.56 -27.65
N TYR A 134 -33.78 4.87 -28.45
CA TYR A 134 -33.22 6.22 -28.61
C TYR A 134 -33.22 6.65 -30.08
N GLU A 135 -32.94 7.92 -30.36
CA GLU A 135 -32.81 8.39 -31.73
C GLU A 135 -31.59 7.76 -32.44
N GLU A 136 -31.72 7.50 -33.73
CA GLU A 136 -30.62 6.95 -34.54
C GLU A 136 -29.45 7.94 -34.61
N PRO A 137 -28.18 7.51 -34.43
CA PRO A 137 -27.06 8.40 -34.66
C PRO A 137 -26.92 8.72 -36.14
N GLU A 138 -26.61 9.97 -36.44
CA GLU A 138 -26.40 10.47 -37.79
C GLU A 138 -24.97 10.99 -37.98
N LEU A 139 -24.36 10.64 -39.12
CA LEU A 139 -23.03 11.10 -39.51
C LEU A 139 -23.06 11.61 -40.96
N TRP A 140 -22.89 12.91 -41.14
CA TRP A 140 -22.95 13.59 -42.42
C TRP A 140 -21.58 14.15 -42.81
N ILE A 141 -21.16 13.90 -44.04
CA ILE A 141 -19.81 14.20 -44.53
C ILE A 141 -19.91 14.79 -45.93
N LEU A 142 -19.31 15.96 -46.15
CA LEU A 142 -19.43 16.67 -47.42
C LEU A 142 -18.61 16.00 -48.54
N LYS A 143 -17.35 15.63 -48.26
CA LYS A 143 -16.44 15.07 -49.26
C LYS A 143 -16.45 13.53 -49.21
N ASN A 144 -15.28 12.91 -49.21
CA ASN A 144 -15.08 11.46 -49.14
C ASN A 144 -14.60 10.99 -47.76
N VAL A 145 -14.59 9.66 -47.55
CA VAL A 145 -14.00 9.01 -46.37
C VAL A 145 -12.84 8.08 -46.72
N GLY A 146 -11.99 7.77 -45.73
CA GLY A 146 -10.89 6.82 -45.85
C GLY A 146 -11.30 5.34 -45.80
N SER A 147 -10.33 4.44 -45.93
CA SER A 147 -10.55 2.99 -45.96
C SER A 147 -11.16 2.44 -44.66
N PHE A 148 -11.78 1.28 -44.73
CA PHE A 148 -12.49 0.61 -43.63
C PHE A 148 -13.62 1.45 -43.02
N SER A 149 -14.19 2.38 -43.79
CA SER A 149 -15.34 3.17 -43.36
C SER A 149 -16.53 2.26 -43.03
N PHE A 150 -17.26 2.60 -41.97
CA PHE A 150 -18.46 1.89 -41.52
C PHE A 150 -18.24 0.40 -41.19
N GLU A 151 -17.02 0.00 -40.81
CA GLU A 151 -16.77 -1.37 -40.34
C GLU A 151 -17.54 -1.67 -39.06
N PHE A 152 -18.12 -2.86 -38.97
CA PHE A 152 -18.89 -3.32 -37.80
C PHE A 152 -20.05 -2.40 -37.39
N MET A 153 -20.56 -1.57 -38.31
CA MET A 153 -21.74 -0.74 -38.07
C MET A 153 -22.97 -1.62 -37.80
N GLY A 154 -23.58 -1.42 -36.65
CA GLY A 154 -24.77 -2.13 -36.18
C GLY A 154 -26.07 -1.32 -36.27
N GLY A 155 -26.00 -0.02 -36.56
CA GLY A 155 -27.16 0.86 -36.66
C GLY A 155 -26.77 2.32 -36.89
N GLY A 156 -27.76 3.18 -37.15
CA GLY A 156 -27.56 4.60 -37.48
C GLY A 156 -27.59 4.89 -38.99
N ARG A 157 -27.44 6.17 -39.33
CA ARG A 157 -27.43 6.67 -40.71
C ARG A 157 -26.16 7.45 -40.98
N ALA A 158 -25.48 7.12 -42.06
CA ALA A 158 -24.34 7.88 -42.55
C ALA A 158 -24.62 8.44 -43.94
N VAL A 159 -24.18 9.66 -44.20
CA VAL A 159 -24.35 10.36 -45.47
C VAL A 159 -22.99 10.88 -45.94
N VAL A 160 -22.53 10.41 -47.10
CA VAL A 160 -21.26 10.83 -47.71
C VAL A 160 -21.56 11.46 -49.07
N CYS A 161 -21.45 12.79 -49.17
CA CYS A 161 -21.93 13.56 -50.33
C CYS A 161 -20.98 13.53 -51.53
N GLY A 162 -19.72 13.11 -51.34
CA GLY A 162 -18.74 12.92 -52.41
C GLY A 162 -18.43 14.21 -53.19
N TYR A 163 -18.65 15.38 -52.61
CA TYR A 163 -18.32 16.66 -53.22
C TYR A 163 -16.80 16.83 -53.33
N ASP A 164 -16.30 17.34 -54.46
CA ASP A 164 -14.86 17.58 -54.71
C ASP A 164 -14.00 16.32 -54.45
N SER A 165 -14.49 15.17 -54.93
CA SER A 165 -13.96 13.83 -54.66
C SER A 165 -13.85 12.95 -55.91
N GLU A 166 -14.03 13.52 -57.11
CA GLU A 166 -14.04 12.82 -58.41
C GLU A 166 -12.69 12.15 -58.75
N GLN A 167 -11.61 12.62 -58.14
CA GLN A 167 -10.27 12.05 -58.27
C GLN A 167 -10.09 10.70 -57.57
N PHE A 168 -10.99 10.32 -56.66
CA PHE A 168 -10.89 9.06 -55.92
C PHE A 168 -11.65 7.94 -56.65
N ALA A 169 -11.06 6.74 -56.69
CA ALA A 169 -11.73 5.56 -57.24
C ALA A 169 -12.98 5.16 -56.42
N SER A 170 -13.01 5.52 -55.15
CA SER A 170 -14.11 5.25 -54.22
C SER A 170 -14.24 6.40 -53.23
N VAL A 171 -15.44 6.97 -53.10
CA VAL A 171 -15.73 8.00 -52.09
C VAL A 171 -15.80 7.41 -50.67
N LEU A 172 -15.85 6.07 -50.54
CA LEU A 172 -15.88 5.34 -49.27
C LEU A 172 -14.52 4.71 -48.90
N GLY A 173 -13.47 4.95 -49.69
CA GLY A 173 -12.18 4.27 -49.54
C GLY A 173 -12.25 2.78 -49.88
N GLU A 174 -11.24 2.02 -49.43
CA GLU A 174 -11.19 0.56 -49.61
C GLU A 174 -11.90 -0.17 -48.47
N ARG A 175 -12.54 -1.32 -48.76
CA ARG A 175 -13.15 -2.20 -47.74
C ARG A 175 -14.20 -1.52 -46.84
N ALA A 176 -15.02 -0.65 -47.43
CA ALA A 176 -16.15 -0.05 -46.72
C ALA A 176 -17.16 -1.12 -46.24
N CYS A 177 -17.86 -0.85 -45.14
CA CYS A 177 -18.96 -1.66 -44.61
C CYS A 177 -18.60 -3.11 -44.20
N VAL A 178 -17.33 -3.44 -44.00
CA VAL A 178 -16.92 -4.79 -43.55
C VAL A 178 -17.51 -5.11 -42.19
N GLY A 179 -18.29 -6.19 -42.10
CA GLY A 179 -18.94 -6.60 -40.85
C GLY A 179 -20.11 -5.72 -40.44
N MET A 180 -20.61 -4.84 -41.31
CA MET A 180 -21.83 -4.07 -41.07
C MET A 180 -23.03 -5.03 -40.97
N VAL A 181 -23.76 -4.95 -39.86
CA VAL A 181 -24.92 -5.80 -39.54
C VAL A 181 -26.22 -5.03 -39.36
N GLY A 182 -26.16 -3.70 -39.29
CA GLY A 182 -27.32 -2.80 -39.27
C GLY A 182 -26.96 -1.39 -39.76
N GLY A 183 -27.97 -0.52 -39.87
CA GLY A 183 -27.81 0.86 -40.33
C GLY A 183 -27.88 1.05 -41.85
N ILE A 184 -27.74 2.30 -42.30
CA ILE A 184 -27.77 2.69 -43.71
C ILE A 184 -26.63 3.69 -43.99
N VAL A 185 -25.92 3.48 -45.10
CA VAL A 185 -24.92 4.43 -45.62
C VAL A 185 -25.42 4.97 -46.97
N TYR A 186 -25.71 6.26 -47.02
CA TYR A 186 -26.04 6.99 -48.25
C TYR A 186 -24.77 7.57 -48.85
N VAL A 187 -24.61 7.40 -50.16
CA VAL A 187 -23.40 7.79 -50.86
C VAL A 187 -23.72 8.40 -52.22
N ARG A 188 -23.06 9.51 -52.54
CA ARG A 188 -23.02 10.13 -53.87
C ARG A 188 -21.62 10.00 -54.44
N GLY A 189 -21.50 9.46 -55.66
CA GLY A 189 -20.23 9.24 -56.34
C GLY A 189 -19.82 7.77 -56.47
N PRO A 190 -18.65 7.49 -57.08
CA PRO A 190 -18.20 6.13 -57.34
C PRO A 190 -17.80 5.40 -56.05
N ILE A 191 -18.09 4.09 -55.98
CA ILE A 191 -17.58 3.18 -54.95
C ILE A 191 -16.89 2.00 -55.64
N ASP A 192 -15.76 1.56 -55.12
CA ASP A 192 -14.95 0.49 -55.73
C ASP A 192 -15.45 -0.90 -55.31
N THR A 193 -15.35 -1.25 -54.02
CA THR A 193 -15.73 -2.57 -53.49
C THR A 193 -16.54 -2.48 -52.21
N TYR A 194 -17.47 -3.43 -52.04
CA TYR A 194 -18.23 -3.64 -50.80
C TYR A 194 -18.42 -5.16 -50.55
N PRO A 195 -18.60 -5.58 -49.28
CA PRO A 195 -18.78 -6.99 -48.93
C PRO A 195 -20.02 -7.63 -49.54
N ALA A 196 -19.97 -8.96 -49.76
CA ALA A 196 -21.06 -9.72 -50.37
C ALA A 196 -22.35 -9.77 -49.53
N ASP A 197 -22.27 -9.43 -48.24
CA ASP A 197 -23.39 -9.31 -47.31
C ASP A 197 -23.96 -7.89 -47.20
N ILE A 198 -23.53 -6.98 -48.08
CA ILE A 198 -24.05 -5.62 -48.25
C ILE A 198 -24.76 -5.51 -49.60
N LYS A 199 -25.92 -4.83 -49.59
CA LYS A 199 -26.70 -4.52 -50.78
C LYS A 199 -26.48 -3.06 -51.17
N TYR A 200 -26.01 -2.85 -52.40
CA TYR A 200 -25.93 -1.54 -53.04
C TYR A 200 -27.16 -1.35 -53.93
N MET A 201 -27.96 -0.31 -53.67
CA MET A 201 -29.25 -0.12 -54.34
C MET A 201 -29.60 1.36 -54.54
N ASP A 202 -30.56 1.59 -55.44
CA ASP A 202 -31.20 2.90 -55.63
C ASP A 202 -31.93 3.36 -54.36
N LEU A 203 -32.12 4.68 -54.26
CA LEU A 203 -32.91 5.29 -53.20
C LEU A 203 -34.40 5.00 -53.38
N GLU A 204 -35.09 4.78 -52.27
CA GLU A 204 -36.54 4.69 -52.15
C GLU A 204 -37.11 6.03 -51.68
N ALA A 205 -38.44 6.20 -51.71
CA ALA A 205 -39.07 7.47 -51.36
C ALA A 205 -38.73 7.98 -49.95
N ASP A 206 -38.67 7.06 -48.97
CA ASP A 206 -38.34 7.40 -47.59
C ASP A 206 -36.87 7.82 -47.41
N ASP A 207 -35.96 7.26 -48.22
CA ASP A 207 -34.56 7.67 -48.23
C ASP A 207 -34.40 9.10 -48.75
N ILE A 208 -35.13 9.42 -49.83
CA ILE A 208 -35.13 10.76 -50.41
C ILE A 208 -35.70 11.76 -49.41
N ALA A 209 -36.80 11.42 -48.73
CA ALA A 209 -37.39 12.29 -47.71
C ALA A 209 -36.42 12.56 -46.54
N PHE A 210 -35.68 11.54 -46.08
CA PHE A 210 -34.64 11.72 -45.06
C PHE A 210 -33.51 12.62 -45.54
N LEU A 211 -32.95 12.33 -46.73
CA LEU A 211 -31.85 13.11 -47.28
C LEU A 211 -32.25 14.56 -47.55
N ASP A 212 -33.42 14.81 -48.13
CA ASP A 212 -33.91 16.16 -48.43
C ASP A 212 -34.17 16.96 -47.14
N GLY A 213 -34.77 16.33 -46.12
CA GLY A 213 -35.02 16.98 -44.83
C GLY A 213 -33.74 17.28 -44.02
N GLY A 214 -32.75 16.39 -44.06
CA GLY A 214 -31.49 16.57 -43.33
C GLY A 214 -30.45 17.42 -44.07
N MET A 215 -30.53 17.54 -45.40
CA MET A 215 -29.54 18.29 -46.18
C MET A 215 -29.52 19.79 -45.84
N ASP A 216 -30.69 20.39 -45.61
CA ASP A 216 -30.76 21.82 -45.25
C ASP A 216 -30.09 22.09 -43.90
N GLU A 217 -30.34 21.24 -42.91
CA GLU A 217 -29.68 21.30 -41.59
C GLU A 217 -28.17 21.09 -41.73
N PHE A 218 -27.75 20.03 -42.43
CA PHE A 218 -26.33 19.73 -42.64
C PHE A 218 -25.58 20.90 -43.28
N LEU A 219 -26.10 21.45 -44.38
CA LEU A 219 -25.47 22.55 -45.10
C LEU A 219 -25.44 23.85 -44.31
N GLN A 220 -26.47 24.13 -43.50
CA GLN A 220 -26.46 25.26 -42.58
C GLN A 220 -25.36 25.12 -41.53
N HIS A 221 -25.19 23.93 -40.94
CA HIS A 221 -24.17 23.68 -39.94
C HIS A 221 -22.75 23.89 -40.48
N ILE A 222 -22.49 23.48 -41.73
CA ILE A 222 -21.17 23.63 -42.35
C ILE A 222 -21.02 24.92 -43.17
N GLU A 223 -22.03 25.81 -43.17
CA GLU A 223 -22.06 27.08 -43.89
C GLU A 223 -21.84 26.93 -45.42
N ARG A 224 -22.52 25.96 -46.04
CA ARG A 224 -22.42 25.62 -47.48
C ARG A 224 -23.78 25.47 -48.17
N GLU A 225 -24.73 26.32 -47.83
CA GLU A 225 -26.08 26.33 -48.42
C GLU A 225 -26.06 26.55 -49.94
N ASP A 226 -24.97 27.10 -50.50
CA ASP A 226 -24.71 27.21 -51.94
C ASP A 226 -24.77 25.87 -52.68
N LEU A 227 -24.49 24.76 -51.99
CA LEU A 227 -24.46 23.41 -52.56
C LEU A 227 -25.79 22.70 -52.60
N ARG A 228 -26.84 23.28 -52.02
CA ARG A 228 -28.15 22.63 -51.88
C ARG A 228 -28.70 22.14 -53.21
N GLN A 229 -28.62 22.96 -54.26
CA GLN A 229 -29.13 22.57 -55.58
C GLN A 229 -28.34 21.40 -56.20
N GLU A 230 -27.02 21.36 -56.00
CA GLU A 230 -26.15 20.32 -56.56
C GLU A 230 -26.36 18.98 -55.86
N LEU A 231 -26.39 18.99 -54.53
CA LEU A 231 -26.45 17.76 -53.72
C LEU A 231 -27.84 17.10 -53.74
N SER A 232 -28.86 17.80 -54.23
CA SER A 232 -30.24 17.30 -54.30
C SER A 232 -30.62 16.64 -55.62
N ASP A 233 -29.65 16.40 -56.51
CA ASP A 233 -29.86 15.44 -57.60
C ASP A 233 -29.79 14.00 -57.05
N TRP A 234 -30.91 13.55 -56.50
CA TRP A 234 -31.05 12.22 -55.87
C TRP A 234 -30.80 11.05 -56.83
N SER A 235 -30.74 11.28 -58.14
CA SER A 235 -30.36 10.25 -59.12
C SER A 235 -28.88 9.87 -59.04
N GLN A 236 -28.04 10.74 -58.45
CA GLN A 236 -26.61 10.52 -58.23
C GLN A 236 -26.31 9.77 -56.92
N TRP A 237 -27.34 9.51 -56.12
CA TRP A 237 -27.20 8.90 -54.80
C TRP A 237 -27.60 7.43 -54.82
N LYS A 238 -26.96 6.67 -53.94
CA LYS A 238 -27.23 5.25 -53.69
C LYS A 238 -27.20 4.99 -52.20
N LYS A 239 -27.76 3.85 -51.79
CA LYS A 239 -27.69 3.37 -50.41
C LYS A 239 -27.01 2.02 -50.30
N LEU A 240 -26.23 1.85 -49.24
CA LEU A 240 -25.71 0.57 -48.78
C LEU A 240 -26.41 0.17 -47.47
N ARG A 241 -26.85 -1.09 -47.40
CA ARG A 241 -27.39 -1.70 -46.18
C ARG A 241 -27.03 -3.18 -46.10
N PRO A 242 -26.96 -3.78 -44.91
CA PRO A 242 -26.80 -5.22 -44.79
C PRO A 242 -27.96 -5.99 -45.43
N LEU A 243 -27.67 -7.21 -45.88
CA LEU A 243 -28.70 -8.16 -46.27
C LEU A 243 -29.59 -8.51 -45.08
N THR A 244 -30.90 -8.48 -45.29
CA THR A 244 -31.89 -8.95 -44.31
C THR A 244 -31.70 -10.44 -44.04
N ALA A 245 -32.24 -10.94 -42.92
CA ALA A 245 -32.22 -12.37 -42.61
C ALA A 245 -32.82 -13.24 -43.72
N ALA A 246 -33.85 -12.74 -44.43
CA ALA A 246 -34.45 -13.43 -45.57
C ALA A 246 -33.56 -13.41 -46.83
N GLU A 247 -32.79 -12.35 -47.04
CA GLU A 247 -31.85 -12.22 -48.17
C GLU A 247 -30.56 -13.03 -47.96
N LYS A 248 -30.16 -13.30 -46.70
CA LYS A 248 -29.01 -14.16 -46.39
C LYS A 248 -29.32 -15.61 -46.76
N LYS A 249 -28.70 -16.14 -47.83
CA LYS A 249 -28.75 -17.58 -48.17
C LYS A 249 -28.17 -18.39 -47.01
N GLY A 250 -29.04 -19.08 -46.27
CA GLY A 250 -28.62 -19.90 -45.14
C GLY A 250 -27.63 -20.97 -45.56
N LYS A 251 -26.38 -20.87 -45.11
CA LYS A 251 -25.57 -22.08 -44.91
C LYS A 251 -26.26 -22.85 -43.79
N LYS A 252 -26.55 -24.14 -44.01
CA LYS A 252 -27.02 -25.03 -42.94
C LYS A 252 -25.98 -24.97 -41.82
N SER A 253 -26.35 -24.36 -40.70
CA SER A 253 -25.56 -24.45 -39.48
C SER A 253 -25.62 -25.91 -39.03
N HIS A 254 -24.44 -26.53 -38.88
CA HIS A 254 -24.36 -27.79 -38.15
C HIS A 254 -24.69 -27.46 -36.69
N ASP A 255 -25.69 -28.14 -36.11
CA ASP A 255 -25.96 -28.05 -34.68
C ASP A 255 -24.66 -28.36 -33.92
N LEU A 256 -24.27 -27.48 -33.00
CA LEU A 256 -23.04 -27.64 -32.20
C LEU A 256 -23.01 -29.00 -31.49
N LYS A 257 -24.18 -29.52 -31.09
CA LYS A 257 -24.31 -30.87 -30.53
C LYS A 257 -23.99 -31.95 -31.57
N ALA A 258 -24.50 -31.80 -32.78
CA ALA A 258 -24.22 -32.74 -33.88
C ALA A 258 -22.76 -32.67 -34.34
N PHE A 259 -22.18 -31.48 -34.43
CA PHE A 259 -20.74 -31.29 -34.68
C PHE A 259 -19.91 -31.94 -33.58
N ARG A 260 -20.24 -31.73 -32.30
CA ARG A 260 -19.55 -32.35 -31.16
C ARG A 260 -19.62 -33.87 -31.16
N GLN A 261 -20.79 -34.44 -31.47
CA GLN A 261 -21.00 -35.88 -31.42
C GLN A 261 -20.36 -36.63 -32.60
N ASN A 262 -20.31 -36.00 -33.78
CA ASN A 262 -20.01 -36.70 -35.02
C ASN A 262 -18.72 -36.23 -35.71
N GLU A 263 -18.29 -34.99 -35.47
CA GLU A 263 -17.18 -34.35 -36.20
C GLU A 263 -16.05 -33.86 -35.28
N TRP A 264 -16.33 -33.55 -34.01
CA TRP A 264 -15.33 -33.11 -33.04
C TRP A 264 -14.37 -34.25 -32.69
N VAL A 265 -13.20 -34.16 -33.30
CA VAL A 265 -11.94 -34.79 -32.90
C VAL A 265 -12.03 -36.31 -32.68
N LYS A 266 -11.98 -37.06 -33.79
CA LYS A 266 -11.17 -38.30 -33.83
C LYS A 266 -9.83 -37.97 -34.48
N GLY A 267 -8.75 -37.90 -33.69
CA GLY A 267 -7.39 -37.68 -34.20
C GLY A 267 -7.00 -36.22 -34.49
N GLY A 268 -7.62 -35.24 -33.81
CA GLY A 268 -7.23 -33.82 -33.94
C GLY A 268 -5.86 -33.53 -33.34
N ILE A 269 -5.33 -32.34 -33.62
CA ILE A 269 -3.92 -31.98 -33.45
C ILE A 269 -3.38 -32.04 -32.01
N PHE A 270 -4.25 -32.21 -31.01
CA PHE A 270 -3.88 -32.32 -29.59
C PHE A 270 -4.28 -33.67 -28.98
N SER A 271 -4.83 -34.61 -29.76
CA SER A 271 -5.33 -35.88 -29.24
C SER A 271 -4.24 -36.82 -28.71
N ASP A 272 -2.98 -36.55 -29.03
CA ASP A 272 -1.78 -37.21 -28.52
C ASP A 272 -1.28 -36.63 -27.18
N VAL A 273 -1.73 -35.42 -26.80
CA VAL A 273 -1.30 -34.70 -25.58
C VAL A 273 -2.44 -34.31 -24.63
N ALA A 274 -3.70 -34.34 -25.09
CA ALA A 274 -4.89 -34.01 -24.33
C ALA A 274 -6.00 -35.04 -24.61
N HIS A 275 -6.54 -35.63 -23.54
CA HIS A 275 -7.67 -36.57 -23.63
C HIS A 275 -8.95 -35.80 -23.28
N ASP A 276 -9.79 -35.52 -24.29
CA ASP A 276 -11.08 -34.85 -24.09
C ASP A 276 -12.06 -35.79 -23.38
N ASP A 277 -12.65 -35.35 -22.26
CA ASP A 277 -13.67 -36.09 -21.51
C ASP A 277 -15.10 -35.81 -22.01
N PHE A 278 -15.24 -34.90 -22.98
CA PHE A 278 -16.49 -34.41 -23.55
C PHE A 278 -17.45 -33.80 -22.50
N ALA A 279 -16.95 -33.41 -21.32
CA ALA A 279 -17.74 -32.68 -20.36
C ALA A 279 -18.02 -31.24 -20.88
N VAL A 280 -19.24 -30.76 -20.67
CA VAL A 280 -19.59 -29.35 -20.93
C VAL A 280 -19.45 -28.61 -19.61
N HIS A 281 -18.44 -27.75 -19.51
CA HIS A 281 -18.29 -26.86 -18.36
C HIS A 281 -18.95 -25.52 -18.64
N ASN A 282 -19.63 -24.98 -17.64
CA ASN A 282 -20.20 -23.64 -17.72
C ASN A 282 -19.09 -22.59 -17.58
N THR A 283 -19.32 -21.38 -18.10
CA THR A 283 -18.41 -20.23 -17.96
C THR A 283 -18.06 -19.92 -16.50
N LEU A 284 -19.00 -20.19 -15.59
CA LEU A 284 -18.77 -20.21 -14.14
C LEU A 284 -18.73 -21.66 -13.68
N SER A 285 -17.55 -22.11 -13.28
CA SER A 285 -17.31 -23.47 -12.82
C SER A 285 -17.03 -23.50 -11.32
N THR A 286 -17.49 -24.56 -10.66
CA THR A 286 -17.23 -24.86 -9.24
C THR A 286 -16.36 -26.13 -9.14
N GLY A 287 -16.01 -26.53 -7.92
CA GLY A 287 -15.26 -27.76 -7.65
C GLY A 287 -13.89 -27.77 -8.33
N LEU A 288 -13.58 -28.88 -9.01
CA LEU A 288 -12.31 -29.11 -9.71
C LEU A 288 -12.02 -28.06 -10.81
N TYR A 289 -13.06 -27.52 -11.46
CA TYR A 289 -12.92 -26.70 -12.67
C TYR A 289 -12.92 -25.19 -12.40
N ARG A 290 -13.03 -24.75 -11.14
CA ARG A 290 -12.83 -23.34 -10.79
C ARG A 290 -11.37 -22.94 -11.04
N LEU A 291 -11.14 -21.75 -11.56
CA LEU A 291 -9.79 -21.26 -11.83
C LEU A 291 -9.04 -20.84 -10.56
N ARG A 292 -9.76 -20.32 -9.57
CA ARG A 292 -9.20 -19.75 -8.35
C ARG A 292 -9.94 -20.24 -7.11
N VAL A 293 -9.21 -20.36 -6.01
CA VAL A 293 -9.70 -20.86 -4.73
C VAL A 293 -9.40 -19.83 -3.64
N PRO A 294 -10.41 -19.38 -2.87
CA PRO A 294 -10.18 -18.58 -1.69
C PRO A 294 -9.61 -19.42 -0.54
N SER A 295 -8.61 -18.89 0.16
CA SER A 295 -8.09 -19.47 1.39
C SER A 295 -8.18 -18.47 2.55
N TRP A 296 -8.64 -18.95 3.71
CA TRP A 296 -8.72 -18.15 4.93
C TRP A 296 -7.39 -18.21 5.67
N ASP A 297 -6.51 -17.26 5.35
CA ASP A 297 -5.14 -17.15 5.84
C ASP A 297 -5.06 -16.34 7.14
N ASN A 298 -5.94 -16.64 8.09
CA ASN A 298 -6.02 -15.89 9.35
C ASN A 298 -4.70 -15.97 10.14
N ALA A 299 -4.18 -14.83 10.58
CA ALA A 299 -2.92 -14.68 11.31
C ALA A 299 -1.67 -15.22 10.59
N ARG A 300 -1.75 -15.50 9.28
CA ARG A 300 -0.60 -15.88 8.43
C ARG A 300 0.44 -14.77 8.36
N PHE A 301 -0.02 -13.53 8.23
CA PHE A 301 0.81 -12.33 8.18
C PHE A 301 0.83 -11.62 9.54
N ALA A 302 1.93 -10.91 9.81
CA ALA A 302 1.99 -9.97 10.93
C ALA A 302 1.28 -8.66 10.58
N ALA A 303 0.58 -8.08 11.55
CA ALA A 303 0.10 -6.70 11.43
C ALA A 303 1.30 -5.74 11.36
N PRO A 304 1.18 -4.56 10.72
CA PRO A 304 2.28 -3.58 10.71
C PRO A 304 2.78 -3.20 12.11
N CYS A 305 1.88 -3.12 13.10
CA CYS A 305 2.24 -2.87 14.50
C CYS A 305 3.02 -4.03 15.16
N GLU A 306 2.73 -5.29 14.78
CA GLU A 306 3.46 -6.48 15.26
C GLU A 306 4.82 -6.58 14.58
N PHE A 307 4.85 -6.39 13.25
CA PHE A 307 6.05 -6.52 12.43
C PHE A 307 7.13 -5.48 12.79
N ASN A 308 6.73 -4.23 13.02
CA ASN A 308 7.65 -3.15 13.37
C ASN A 308 7.95 -3.05 14.87
N CYS A 309 7.29 -3.87 15.70
CA CYS A 309 7.65 -4.01 17.10
C CYS A 309 8.86 -4.97 17.20
N PRO A 310 10.04 -4.52 17.67
CA PRO A 310 11.19 -5.42 17.78
C PRO A 310 10.95 -6.57 18.78
N THR A 311 10.04 -6.37 19.73
CA THR A 311 9.58 -7.40 20.65
C THR A 311 8.58 -8.38 19.99
N GLY A 312 7.93 -8.01 18.88
CA GLY A 312 6.98 -8.84 18.14
C GLY A 312 5.62 -9.01 18.81
N ILE A 313 5.14 -7.99 19.55
CA ILE A 313 3.87 -8.05 20.30
C ILE A 313 2.68 -7.99 19.33
N PRO A 314 1.79 -9.00 19.29
CA PRO A 314 0.66 -9.06 18.36
C PRO A 314 -0.51 -8.19 18.85
N THR A 315 -0.38 -6.88 18.75
CA THR A 315 -1.35 -5.92 19.29
C THR A 315 -2.75 -6.08 18.69
N GLN A 316 -2.87 -6.47 17.42
CA GLN A 316 -4.15 -6.78 16.80
C GLN A 316 -4.88 -7.93 17.53
N ARG A 317 -4.16 -8.94 18.02
CA ARG A 317 -4.75 -10.04 18.80
C ARG A 317 -5.19 -9.59 20.19
N ARG A 318 -4.47 -8.63 20.80
CA ARG A 318 -4.91 -7.98 22.05
C ARG A 318 -6.26 -7.30 21.84
N TYR A 319 -6.39 -6.51 20.78
CA TYR A 319 -7.69 -5.90 20.45
C TYR A 319 -8.76 -6.91 20.05
N ASP A 320 -8.41 -8.05 19.44
CA ASP A 320 -9.37 -9.13 19.17
C ASP A 320 -9.92 -9.75 20.47
N LEU A 321 -9.08 -9.91 21.50
CA LEU A 321 -9.51 -10.34 22.84
C LEU A 321 -10.40 -9.28 23.51
N ILE A 322 -10.05 -8.00 23.40
CA ILE A 322 -10.87 -6.89 23.93
C ILE A 322 -12.26 -6.90 23.27
N ARG A 323 -12.35 -7.09 21.95
CA ARG A 323 -13.64 -7.22 21.24
C ARG A 323 -14.50 -8.38 21.74
N GLN A 324 -13.86 -9.44 22.23
CA GLN A 324 -14.53 -10.60 22.82
C GLN A 324 -14.90 -10.41 24.29
N GLY A 325 -14.63 -9.23 24.88
CA GLY A 325 -14.83 -8.97 26.30
C GLY A 325 -13.77 -9.61 27.22
N LYS A 326 -12.68 -10.15 26.65
CA LYS A 326 -11.61 -10.85 27.37
C LYS A 326 -10.47 -9.91 27.74
N LEU A 327 -10.78 -8.90 28.53
CA LEU A 327 -9.84 -7.81 28.84
C LEU A 327 -8.59 -8.31 29.59
N ASP A 328 -8.77 -9.18 30.58
CA ASP A 328 -7.65 -9.73 31.35
C ASP A 328 -6.71 -10.56 30.47
N GLU A 329 -7.24 -11.39 29.57
CA GLU A 329 -6.45 -12.16 28.60
C GLU A 329 -5.67 -11.22 27.65
N ALA A 330 -6.27 -10.09 27.25
CA ALA A 330 -5.63 -9.12 26.34
C ALA A 330 -4.41 -8.44 26.97
N PHE A 331 -4.46 -8.16 28.27
CA PHE A 331 -3.35 -7.59 29.02
C PHE A 331 -2.30 -8.65 29.39
N GLN A 332 -2.74 -9.85 29.78
CA GLN A 332 -1.85 -10.98 30.03
C GLN A 332 -1.06 -11.42 28.78
N LEU A 333 -1.66 -11.31 27.59
CA LEU A 333 -0.98 -11.63 26.33
C LEU A 333 0.29 -10.79 26.14
N GLU A 334 0.32 -9.53 26.54
CA GLU A 334 1.51 -8.68 26.42
C GLU A 334 2.68 -9.20 27.28
N LEU A 335 2.37 -9.68 28.48
CA LEU A 335 3.34 -10.27 29.41
C LEU A 335 3.95 -11.57 28.88
N GLU A 336 3.35 -12.19 27.86
CA GLU A 336 3.99 -13.31 27.16
C GLU A 336 5.23 -12.89 26.36
N TYR A 337 5.29 -11.62 25.98
CA TYR A 337 6.30 -11.08 25.08
C TYR A 337 7.31 -10.22 25.83
N THR A 338 6.87 -9.40 26.78
CA THR A 338 7.74 -8.47 27.51
C THR A 338 7.55 -8.58 29.02
N PRO A 339 8.63 -8.55 29.82
CA PRO A 339 8.50 -8.32 31.26
C PRO A 339 8.30 -6.85 31.64
N PHE A 340 8.44 -5.92 30.68
CA PHE A 340 8.40 -4.46 30.90
C PHE A 340 7.27 -3.73 30.12
N PRO A 341 6.00 -4.15 30.26
CA PRO A 341 4.88 -3.44 29.61
C PRO A 341 4.75 -1.98 30.04
N GLY A 342 5.08 -1.63 31.29
CA GLY A 342 5.04 -0.27 31.81
C GLY A 342 6.31 0.49 31.51
N SER A 343 7.46 0.02 32.05
CA SER A 343 8.71 0.78 32.01
C SER A 343 9.23 0.99 30.61
N VAL A 344 9.06 -0.02 29.73
CA VAL A 344 9.50 0.08 28.33
C VAL A 344 8.33 0.45 27.42
N CYS A 345 7.34 -0.44 27.28
CA CYS A 345 6.32 -0.28 26.25
C CYS A 345 5.42 0.94 26.46
N GLY A 346 5.05 1.26 27.70
CA GLY A 346 4.17 2.39 28.02
C GLY A 346 4.87 3.70 28.38
N SER A 347 6.21 3.74 28.50
CA SER A 347 6.92 4.94 28.96
C SER A 347 8.02 5.40 27.98
N VAL A 348 9.11 4.63 27.84
CA VAL A 348 10.33 5.10 27.13
C VAL A 348 10.43 4.62 25.68
N CYS A 349 9.54 3.72 25.26
CA CYS A 349 9.49 3.24 23.88
C CYS A 349 8.96 4.35 22.96
N PRO A 350 9.60 4.60 21.80
CA PRO A 350 9.10 5.56 20.80
C PRO A 350 7.89 5.03 20.02
N ASN A 351 7.35 3.87 20.38
CA ASN A 351 6.19 3.24 19.76
C ASN A 351 6.26 3.12 18.22
N PRO A 352 7.28 2.42 17.66
CA PRO A 352 7.35 2.18 16.21
C PRO A 352 6.14 1.38 15.70
N CYS A 353 5.47 0.65 16.59
CA CYS A 353 4.20 -0.01 16.33
C CYS A 353 3.04 0.96 16.03
N MET A 354 3.06 2.15 16.65
CA MET A 354 2.11 3.23 16.42
C MET A 354 2.47 4.00 15.14
N ASP A 355 3.75 4.32 14.93
CA ASP A 355 4.25 4.98 13.71
C ASP A 355 3.83 4.27 12.43
N HIS A 356 3.81 2.93 12.47
CA HIS A 356 3.47 2.08 11.32
C HIS A 356 2.03 1.54 11.38
N CYS A 357 1.22 2.01 12.32
CA CYS A 357 -0.16 1.55 12.44
C CYS A 357 -0.96 1.92 11.19
N THR A 358 -1.62 0.94 10.56
CA THR A 358 -2.49 1.21 9.39
C THR A 358 -3.55 2.27 9.67
N ARG A 359 -4.02 2.35 10.93
CA ARG A 359 -5.01 3.34 11.36
C ARG A 359 -4.51 4.78 11.22
N GLY A 360 -3.21 5.02 11.39
CA GLY A 360 -2.59 6.33 11.17
C GLY A 360 -2.70 6.84 9.72
N SER A 361 -3.01 5.97 8.74
CA SER A 361 -3.31 6.39 7.36
C SER A 361 -4.78 6.80 7.14
N ILE A 362 -5.62 6.68 8.16
CA ILE A 362 -7.03 7.06 8.17
C ILE A 362 -7.21 8.30 9.06
N ASP A 363 -6.68 8.23 10.28
CA ASP A 363 -6.65 9.29 11.30
C ASP A 363 -5.46 9.12 12.26
N GLU A 364 -5.69 8.90 13.55
CA GLU A 364 -4.70 8.73 14.61
C GLU A 364 -4.31 7.24 14.78
N PRO A 365 -3.05 6.89 15.07
CA PRO A 365 -2.68 5.53 15.45
C PRO A 365 -3.47 5.01 16.67
N ILE A 366 -3.62 3.69 16.81
CA ILE A 366 -4.17 3.09 18.04
C ILE A 366 -3.22 3.32 19.23
N GLN A 367 -3.75 3.54 20.43
CA GLN A 367 -3.03 3.96 21.66
C GLN A 367 -2.29 2.77 22.30
N ILE A 368 -1.31 2.19 21.57
CA ILE A 368 -0.63 0.94 21.97
C ILE A 368 0.20 1.12 23.24
N GLY A 369 0.91 2.24 23.38
CA GLY A 369 1.75 2.51 24.55
C GLY A 369 0.92 2.55 25.84
N ASP A 370 -0.16 3.36 25.85
CA ASP A 370 -1.06 3.47 27.00
C ASP A 370 -1.79 2.17 27.30
N LEU A 371 -2.18 1.41 26.27
CA LEU A 371 -2.72 0.06 26.43
C LEU A 371 -1.68 -0.87 27.10
N GLY A 372 -0.41 -0.73 26.75
CA GLY A 372 0.69 -1.47 27.36
C GLY A 372 0.84 -1.17 28.85
N TYR A 373 0.74 0.11 29.21
CA TYR A 373 0.78 0.55 30.60
C TYR A 373 -0.28 -0.13 31.49
N ARG A 374 -1.44 -0.52 30.94
CA ARG A 374 -2.48 -1.25 31.69
C ARG A 374 -2.00 -2.61 32.22
N SER A 375 -0.98 -3.22 31.61
CA SER A 375 -0.40 -4.50 32.05
C SER A 375 0.71 -4.32 33.11
N ALA A 376 1.09 -3.08 33.44
CA ALA A 376 2.25 -2.76 34.28
C ALA A 376 2.24 -3.44 35.66
N PHE A 377 1.07 -3.60 36.27
CA PHE A 377 0.92 -4.12 37.64
C PHE A 377 0.23 -5.48 37.70
N LEU A 378 -0.02 -6.11 36.55
CA LEU A 378 -0.66 -7.42 36.53
C LEU A 378 0.28 -8.51 37.05
N PRO A 379 -0.22 -9.44 37.88
CA PRO A 379 0.56 -10.57 38.35
C PRO A 379 0.69 -11.63 37.24
N VAL A 380 1.76 -12.42 37.33
CA VAL A 380 1.97 -13.61 36.48
C VAL A 380 2.29 -14.78 37.39
N GLU A 381 1.55 -15.86 37.20
CA GLU A 381 1.75 -17.10 37.94
C GLU A 381 3.08 -17.76 37.54
N PRO A 382 3.84 -18.32 38.50
CA PRO A 382 5.06 -19.06 38.21
C PRO A 382 4.77 -20.33 37.40
N PRO A 383 5.77 -20.84 36.65
CA PRO A 383 5.62 -22.08 35.89
C PRO A 383 5.30 -23.26 36.82
N LYS A 384 4.25 -24.02 36.48
CA LYS A 384 3.86 -25.22 37.26
C LYS A 384 4.84 -26.39 37.11
N VAL A 385 5.50 -26.47 35.95
CA VAL A 385 6.46 -27.55 35.63
C VAL A 385 7.86 -26.96 35.61
N LYS A 386 8.78 -27.61 36.31
CA LYS A 386 10.21 -27.28 36.28
C LYS A 386 10.95 -28.26 35.38
N THR A 387 11.87 -27.76 34.56
CA THR A 387 12.64 -28.57 33.60
C THR A 387 13.87 -29.23 34.24
N GLY A 388 14.31 -28.72 35.39
CA GLY A 388 15.56 -29.11 36.05
C GLY A 388 16.82 -28.50 35.45
N LYS A 389 16.69 -27.71 34.38
CA LYS A 389 17.82 -27.05 33.70
C LYS A 389 18.18 -25.73 34.36
N LYS A 390 19.48 -25.47 34.49
CA LYS A 390 20.05 -24.29 35.15
C LYS A 390 20.70 -23.38 34.12
N ILE A 391 20.38 -22.09 34.18
CA ILE A 391 20.84 -21.10 33.21
C ILE A 391 21.35 -19.88 33.96
N ALA A 392 22.58 -19.47 33.66
CA ALA A 392 23.14 -18.21 34.15
C ALA A 392 22.98 -17.11 33.10
N VAL A 393 22.54 -15.94 33.52
CA VAL A 393 22.47 -14.74 32.67
C VAL A 393 23.41 -13.70 33.25
N VAL A 394 24.40 -13.26 32.49
CA VAL A 394 25.38 -12.24 32.88
C VAL A 394 24.94 -10.90 32.33
N GLY A 395 24.50 -9.99 33.21
CA GLY A 395 23.90 -8.70 32.90
C GLY A 395 22.42 -8.65 33.28
N GLY A 396 22.08 -7.84 34.28
CA GLY A 396 20.72 -7.56 34.78
C GLY A 396 20.05 -6.38 34.09
N GLY A 397 20.44 -6.08 32.84
CA GLY A 397 19.75 -5.13 31.99
C GLY A 397 18.56 -5.73 31.22
N VAL A 398 17.94 -4.94 30.36
CA VAL A 398 16.70 -5.31 29.65
C VAL A 398 16.79 -6.62 28.86
N ALA A 399 17.88 -6.84 28.13
CA ALA A 399 18.06 -8.07 27.35
C ALA A 399 18.21 -9.31 28.23
N GLY A 400 19.01 -9.21 29.30
CA GLY A 400 19.20 -10.28 30.27
C GLY A 400 17.91 -10.62 31.01
N LEU A 401 17.19 -9.60 31.48
CA LEU A 401 15.91 -9.77 32.18
C LEU A 401 14.80 -10.30 31.25
N SER A 402 14.76 -9.88 29.98
CA SER A 402 13.87 -10.48 28.97
C SER A 402 14.20 -11.96 28.74
N THR A 403 15.49 -12.29 28.63
CA THR A 403 15.93 -13.69 28.47
C THR A 403 15.52 -14.53 29.69
N ALA A 404 15.79 -14.02 30.89
CA ALA A 404 15.45 -14.69 32.14
C ALA A 404 13.94 -14.87 32.32
N TRP A 405 13.15 -13.83 32.01
CA TRP A 405 11.69 -13.89 32.01
C TRP A 405 11.14 -15.03 31.14
N GLN A 406 11.62 -15.11 29.90
CA GLN A 406 11.16 -16.11 28.94
C GLN A 406 11.56 -17.53 29.35
N LEU A 407 12.80 -17.72 29.82
CA LEU A 407 13.32 -19.02 30.24
C LEU A 407 12.69 -19.50 31.56
N ALA A 408 12.53 -18.61 32.55
CA ALA A 408 11.88 -18.93 33.80
C ALA A 408 10.43 -19.36 33.57
N ARG A 409 9.67 -18.66 32.72
CA ARG A 409 8.29 -19.04 32.37
C ARG A 409 8.18 -20.39 31.63
N LYS A 410 9.25 -20.84 30.97
CA LYS A 410 9.36 -22.20 30.41
C LYS A 410 9.71 -23.29 31.45
N GLY A 411 9.95 -22.91 32.70
CA GLY A 411 10.24 -23.84 33.80
C GLY A 411 11.72 -24.02 34.15
N HIS A 412 12.62 -23.28 33.49
CA HIS A 412 14.05 -23.34 33.79
C HIS A 412 14.38 -22.59 35.09
N SER A 413 15.44 -23.02 35.79
CA SER A 413 16.01 -22.28 36.92
C SER A 413 16.99 -21.25 36.38
N VAL A 414 16.70 -19.96 36.57
CA VAL A 414 17.49 -18.86 36.00
C VAL A 414 18.03 -17.95 37.09
N THR A 415 19.33 -17.72 37.06
CA THR A 415 20.02 -16.76 37.94
C THR A 415 20.64 -15.66 37.09
N VAL A 416 20.31 -14.41 37.41
CA VAL A 416 20.85 -13.21 36.75
C VAL A 416 21.94 -12.61 37.64
N TYR A 417 23.13 -12.43 37.08
CA TYR A 417 24.29 -11.85 37.73
C TYR A 417 24.52 -10.44 37.19
N ASP A 418 24.64 -9.46 38.06
CA ASP A 418 24.91 -8.06 37.70
C ASP A 418 26.00 -7.50 38.61
N ASP A 419 26.84 -6.63 38.07
CA ASP A 419 27.95 -6.01 38.80
C ASP A 419 27.51 -4.78 39.61
N ALA A 420 26.36 -4.21 39.30
CA ALA A 420 25.77 -3.11 40.05
C ALA A 420 24.99 -3.60 41.29
N ASP A 421 24.78 -2.68 42.23
CA ASP A 421 24.04 -2.94 43.46
C ASP A 421 22.53 -3.14 43.24
N HIS A 422 22.01 -2.64 42.11
CA HIS A 422 20.60 -2.71 41.74
C HIS A 422 20.41 -3.24 40.31
N ILE A 423 19.51 -4.22 40.16
CA ILE A 423 19.08 -4.80 38.88
C ILE A 423 18.26 -3.78 38.08
N GLY A 424 18.34 -3.85 36.75
CA GLY A 424 17.57 -3.01 35.83
C GLY A 424 18.43 -2.42 34.72
N GLY A 425 19.76 -2.50 34.84
CA GLY A 425 20.72 -1.93 33.88
C GLY A 425 20.42 -0.47 33.60
N LYS A 426 20.41 -0.06 32.31
CA LYS A 426 20.15 1.33 31.91
C LYS A 426 18.78 1.88 32.36
N LEU A 427 17.75 1.04 32.53
CA LEU A 427 16.44 1.50 33.04
C LEU A 427 16.59 2.06 34.46
N GLU A 428 17.40 1.42 35.29
CA GLU A 428 17.62 1.84 36.67
C GLU A 428 18.72 2.89 36.78
N GLN A 429 19.83 2.63 36.10
CA GLN A 429 21.07 3.37 36.30
C GLN A 429 21.14 4.67 35.48
N VAL A 430 20.45 4.79 34.35
CA VAL A 430 20.76 5.86 33.37
C VAL A 430 19.55 6.70 32.96
N ILE A 431 18.40 6.07 32.71
CA ILE A 431 17.22 6.80 32.20
C ILE A 431 16.74 7.83 33.24
N PRO A 432 16.52 9.09 32.86
CA PRO A 432 16.03 10.12 33.77
C PRO A 432 14.71 9.72 34.44
N ARG A 433 14.59 9.98 35.75
CA ARG A 433 13.40 9.63 36.53
C ARG A 433 12.12 10.36 36.07
N GLY A 434 12.27 11.49 35.41
CA GLY A 434 11.15 12.20 34.80
C GLY A 434 10.68 11.62 33.44
N ARG A 435 11.35 10.58 32.91
CA ARG A 435 10.88 9.75 31.78
C ARG A 435 10.38 8.39 32.25
N LEU A 436 11.04 7.82 33.28
CA LEU A 436 10.72 6.52 33.84
C LEU A 436 10.54 6.61 35.36
N ALA A 437 9.31 6.37 35.82
CA ALA A 437 9.01 6.25 37.23
C ALA A 437 9.73 5.05 37.85
N HIS A 438 10.47 5.26 38.94
CA HIS A 438 11.23 4.19 39.60
C HIS A 438 10.30 3.11 40.19
N GLU A 439 9.18 3.49 40.79
CA GLU A 439 8.18 2.57 41.36
C GLU A 439 7.63 1.58 40.32
N LEU A 440 7.51 2.04 39.07
CA LEU A 440 7.08 1.21 37.95
C LEU A 440 8.11 0.09 37.69
N LEU A 441 9.38 0.46 37.56
CA LEU A 441 10.45 -0.51 37.34
C LEU A 441 10.54 -1.51 38.50
N GLU A 442 10.47 -1.06 39.75
CA GLU A 442 10.49 -1.94 40.91
C GLU A 442 9.36 -2.98 40.89
N ALA A 443 8.14 -2.58 40.50
CA ALA A 443 7.01 -3.49 40.39
C ALA A 443 7.25 -4.59 39.33
N GLU A 444 7.83 -4.22 38.19
CA GLU A 444 8.14 -5.16 37.11
C GLU A 444 9.31 -6.10 37.48
N LEU A 445 10.33 -5.60 38.19
CA LEU A 445 11.42 -6.42 38.73
C LEU A 445 10.90 -7.44 39.76
N LYS A 446 10.00 -7.01 40.67
CA LYS A 446 9.35 -7.92 41.62
C LYS A 446 8.55 -9.01 40.90
N ARG A 447 7.86 -8.68 39.80
CA ARG A 447 7.18 -9.66 38.95
C ARG A 447 8.14 -10.64 38.28
N ILE A 448 9.30 -10.17 37.81
CA ILE A 448 10.33 -11.07 37.25
C ILE A 448 10.82 -12.06 38.32
N GLN A 449 11.02 -11.60 39.56
CA GLN A 449 11.38 -12.50 40.67
C GLN A 449 10.25 -13.47 41.03
N SER A 450 8.99 -13.04 40.98
CA SER A 450 7.84 -13.88 41.35
C SER A 450 7.64 -15.09 40.44
N VAL A 451 8.13 -15.05 39.19
CA VAL A 451 8.12 -16.21 38.28
C VAL A 451 9.31 -17.16 38.50
N GLY A 452 10.19 -16.86 39.45
CA GLY A 452 11.29 -17.72 39.90
C GLY A 452 12.66 -17.37 39.35
N VAL A 453 12.89 -16.12 38.94
CA VAL A 453 14.22 -15.62 38.59
C VAL A 453 14.96 -15.17 39.85
N GLU A 454 16.19 -15.62 40.02
CA GLU A 454 17.07 -15.21 41.12
C GLU A 454 18.00 -14.08 40.66
N PHE A 455 18.22 -13.09 41.52
CA PHE A 455 19.12 -11.97 41.24
C PHE A 455 20.34 -12.03 42.16
N VAL A 456 21.53 -11.91 41.58
CA VAL A 456 22.81 -11.80 42.27
C VAL A 456 23.47 -10.49 41.85
N THR A 457 23.33 -9.48 42.69
CA THR A 457 23.88 -8.12 42.49
C THR A 457 25.32 -8.03 43.01
N SER A 458 25.97 -6.90 42.72
CA SER A 458 27.34 -6.60 43.16
C SER A 458 28.34 -7.73 42.82
N CYS A 459 28.09 -8.45 41.74
CA CYS A 459 28.82 -9.64 41.32
C CYS A 459 29.45 -9.41 39.95
N LYS A 460 30.64 -8.81 39.93
CA LYS A 460 31.44 -8.70 38.71
C LYS A 460 31.87 -10.09 38.23
N VAL A 461 31.47 -10.45 37.01
CA VAL A 461 31.85 -11.72 36.38
C VAL A 461 33.18 -11.54 35.66
N ASP A 462 34.27 -11.96 36.31
CA ASP A 462 35.60 -12.06 35.70
C ASP A 462 35.82 -13.40 34.99
N LYS A 463 37.03 -13.63 34.46
CA LYS A 463 37.39 -14.87 33.75
C LYS A 463 37.16 -16.12 34.61
N GLU A 464 37.51 -16.09 35.90
CA GLU A 464 37.37 -17.23 36.81
C GLU A 464 35.91 -17.52 37.11
N LYS A 465 35.14 -16.47 37.43
CA LYS A 465 33.71 -16.59 37.69
C LYS A 465 32.95 -17.04 36.45
N PHE A 466 33.29 -16.54 35.27
CA PHE A 466 32.68 -16.97 34.01
C PHE A 466 32.92 -18.47 33.76
N ALA A 467 34.15 -18.95 33.94
CA ALA A 467 34.48 -20.37 33.81
C ALA A 467 33.70 -21.24 34.83
N ALA A 468 33.53 -20.77 36.07
CA ALA A 468 32.72 -21.44 37.07
C ALA A 468 31.23 -21.51 36.67
N LEU A 469 30.65 -20.39 36.25
CA LEU A 469 29.25 -20.33 35.79
C LEU A 469 29.00 -21.30 34.64
N ARG A 470 29.94 -21.41 33.71
CA ARG A 470 29.82 -22.31 32.56
C ARG A 470 29.88 -23.79 32.93
N LYS A 471 30.56 -24.14 34.04
CA LYS A 471 30.60 -25.50 34.57
C LYS A 471 29.36 -25.85 35.39
N GLU A 472 28.80 -24.87 36.08
CA GLU A 472 27.69 -25.04 37.03
C GLU A 472 26.29 -25.01 36.39
N ASN A 473 26.20 -24.49 35.15
CA ASN A 473 24.93 -24.28 34.44
C ASN A 473 24.92 -25.03 33.10
N ASP A 474 23.73 -25.43 32.64
CA ASP A 474 23.53 -26.06 31.33
C ASP A 474 23.77 -25.06 30.18
N ALA A 475 23.58 -23.76 30.43
CA ALA A 475 23.89 -22.68 29.50
C ALA A 475 24.20 -21.35 30.20
N VAL A 476 24.95 -20.48 29.52
CA VAL A 476 25.25 -19.11 29.96
C VAL A 476 24.83 -18.12 28.87
N VAL A 477 24.16 -17.03 29.25
CA VAL A 477 23.79 -15.93 28.34
C VAL A 477 24.55 -14.67 28.73
N VAL A 478 25.28 -14.09 27.78
CA VAL A 478 26.05 -12.85 27.94
C VAL A 478 25.23 -11.66 27.44
N ALA A 479 24.77 -10.82 28.36
CA ALA A 479 23.88 -9.69 28.13
C ALA A 479 24.29 -8.45 28.95
N THR A 480 25.60 -8.23 29.12
CA THR A 480 26.18 -7.12 29.91
C THR A 480 25.86 -5.73 29.34
N GLY A 481 25.51 -5.67 28.05
CA GLY A 481 25.18 -4.44 27.34
C GLY A 481 26.38 -3.50 27.15
N GLY A 482 26.12 -2.30 26.63
CA GLY A 482 27.16 -1.28 26.44
C GLY A 482 27.42 -0.50 27.73
N THR A 483 28.59 -0.72 28.34
CA THR A 483 28.98 -0.12 29.62
C THR A 483 30.17 0.85 29.51
N LYS A 484 30.91 0.81 28.39
CA LYS A 484 32.06 1.67 28.14
C LYS A 484 31.71 2.79 27.17
N SER A 485 31.80 4.05 27.62
CA SER A 485 31.53 5.23 26.77
C SER A 485 32.52 5.33 25.60
N ARG A 486 32.02 5.65 24.40
CA ARG A 486 32.85 5.88 23.22
C ARG A 486 33.13 7.37 23.05
N PHE A 487 34.33 7.68 22.59
CA PHE A 487 34.75 9.02 22.17
C PHE A 487 35.88 8.89 21.14
N PHE A 488 36.13 9.94 20.37
CA PHE A 488 37.29 10.00 19.48
C PHE A 488 38.48 10.63 20.21
N PRO A 489 39.73 10.32 19.82
CA PRO A 489 40.93 10.89 20.45
C PRO A 489 41.16 12.34 20.01
N TRP A 490 40.19 13.22 20.33
CA TRP A 490 40.28 14.65 20.11
C TRP A 490 41.36 15.27 20.99
N GLU A 491 41.95 16.38 20.54
CA GLU A 491 42.80 17.19 21.40
C GLU A 491 41.97 17.74 22.57
N GLY A 492 42.44 17.56 23.82
CA GLY A 492 41.72 17.98 25.02
C GLY A 492 40.62 17.01 25.48
N ALA A 493 40.61 15.75 25.01
CA ALA A 493 39.64 14.74 25.41
C ALA A 493 39.62 14.46 26.93
N GLU A 494 40.70 14.78 27.66
CA GLU A 494 40.78 14.74 29.12
C GLU A 494 39.81 15.71 29.82
N HIS A 495 39.28 16.71 29.11
CA HIS A 495 38.26 17.64 29.61
C HIS A 495 36.83 17.10 29.45
N LEU A 496 36.63 15.94 28.83
CA LEU A 496 35.31 15.36 28.64
C LEU A 496 34.74 14.80 29.94
N THR A 497 33.49 15.16 30.20
CA THR A 497 32.64 14.41 31.11
C THR A 497 31.99 13.25 30.34
N MET A 498 32.10 12.02 30.85
CA MET A 498 31.46 10.86 30.22
C MET A 498 29.96 10.86 30.53
N GLY A 499 29.10 10.95 29.51
CA GLY A 499 27.65 11.09 29.67
C GLY A 499 27.01 9.93 30.44
N LEU A 500 27.47 8.69 30.20
CA LEU A 500 26.95 7.52 30.92
C LEU A 500 27.16 7.63 32.43
N GLU A 501 28.38 7.92 32.86
CA GLU A 501 28.70 8.03 34.30
C GLU A 501 28.07 9.27 34.93
N TYR A 502 27.93 10.35 34.16
CA TYR A 502 27.20 11.55 34.58
C TYR A 502 25.72 11.25 34.87
N LEU A 503 25.02 10.56 33.97
CA LEU A 503 23.62 10.16 34.18
C LEU A 503 23.48 9.16 35.33
N LYS A 504 24.42 8.22 35.48
CA LYS A 504 24.45 7.31 36.64
C LYS A 504 24.58 8.05 37.96
N ALA A 505 25.45 9.06 38.04
CA ALA A 505 25.61 9.88 39.23
C ALA A 505 24.33 10.65 39.59
N ILE A 506 23.62 11.17 38.57
CA ILE A 506 22.30 11.81 38.77
C ILE A 506 21.31 10.82 39.37
N ASN A 507 21.17 9.62 38.80
CA ASN A 507 20.22 8.62 39.27
C ASN A 507 20.55 8.03 40.66
N ARG A 508 21.84 8.03 41.05
CA ARG A 508 22.27 7.71 42.44
C ARG A 508 22.01 8.84 43.44
N GLY A 509 21.57 10.01 42.97
CA GLY A 509 21.31 11.19 43.80
C GLY A 509 22.56 11.98 44.18
N GLU A 510 23.69 11.75 43.49
CA GLU A 510 25.00 12.35 43.82
C GLU A 510 25.12 13.82 43.41
N LYS A 511 24.18 14.34 42.62
CA LYS A 511 24.15 15.73 42.11
C LYS A 511 25.51 16.14 41.50
N PRO A 512 25.94 15.50 40.40
CA PRO A 512 27.24 15.76 39.81
C PRO A 512 27.42 17.24 39.44
N ALA A 513 28.64 17.74 39.61
CA ALA A 513 28.99 19.11 39.25
C ALA A 513 28.65 19.38 37.78
N THR A 514 27.85 20.42 37.55
CA THR A 514 27.33 20.77 36.23
C THR A 514 27.65 22.24 35.93
N GLY A 515 28.21 22.51 34.75
CA GLY A 515 28.52 23.86 34.28
C GLY A 515 27.25 24.69 34.01
N LYS A 516 27.38 26.02 33.89
CA LYS A 516 26.26 26.89 33.52
C LYS A 516 25.98 26.81 32.03
N HIS A 517 27.04 26.76 31.22
CA HIS A 517 26.98 26.58 29.78
C HIS A 517 27.51 25.19 29.42
N VAL A 518 26.63 24.29 28.98
CA VAL A 518 26.99 22.89 28.72
C VAL A 518 26.89 22.59 27.23
N VAL A 519 27.89 21.90 26.70
CA VAL A 519 27.82 21.27 25.37
C VAL A 519 27.73 19.77 25.53
N VAL A 520 26.76 19.16 24.86
CA VAL A 520 26.63 17.70 24.76
C VAL A 520 27.02 17.26 23.35
N ILE A 521 28.07 16.44 23.25
CA ILE A 521 28.50 15.84 21.99
C ILE A 521 27.71 14.54 21.77
N GLY A 522 26.82 14.56 20.77
CA GLY A 522 25.86 13.51 20.45
C GLY A 522 24.43 13.99 20.67
N ALA A 523 23.60 13.90 19.64
CA ALA A 523 22.18 14.29 19.68
C ALA A 523 21.25 13.09 19.39
N GLY A 524 21.62 11.89 19.86
CA GLY A 524 20.72 10.74 19.98
C GLY A 524 19.93 10.78 21.29
N ASN A 525 19.13 9.75 21.58
CA ASN A 525 18.32 9.70 22.81
C ASN A 525 19.16 9.83 24.09
N SER A 526 20.29 9.12 24.16
CA SER A 526 21.24 9.25 25.29
C SER A 526 21.79 10.68 25.40
N GLY A 527 21.95 11.37 24.27
CA GLY A 527 22.33 12.79 24.22
C GLY A 527 21.22 13.69 24.78
N MET A 528 19.96 13.47 24.39
CA MET A 528 18.83 14.24 24.93
C MET A 528 18.62 13.99 26.43
N ASP A 529 18.78 12.74 26.89
CA ASP A 529 18.77 12.40 28.32
C ASP A 529 19.90 13.14 29.06
N THR A 530 21.08 13.22 28.47
CA THR A 530 22.22 13.99 29.01
C THR A 530 21.91 15.48 29.07
N CYS A 531 21.30 16.05 28.03
CA CYS A 531 20.86 17.45 28.01
C CYS A 531 19.83 17.73 29.11
N ARG A 532 18.85 16.83 29.28
CA ARG A 532 17.85 16.91 30.34
C ARG A 532 18.50 16.86 31.72
N GLY A 533 19.41 15.91 31.93
CA GLY A 533 20.17 15.80 33.17
C GLY A 533 20.96 17.08 33.48
N ALA A 534 21.58 17.69 32.47
CA ALA A 534 22.28 18.96 32.63
C ALA A 534 21.36 20.10 33.09
N TYR A 535 20.18 20.25 32.48
CA TYR A 535 19.18 21.23 32.94
C TYR A 535 18.68 20.92 34.36
N GLU A 536 18.39 19.66 34.68
CA GLU A 536 17.95 19.25 36.02
C GLU A 536 19.02 19.54 37.10
N MET A 537 20.30 19.49 36.74
CA MET A 537 21.43 19.85 37.61
C MET A 537 21.80 21.35 37.60
N GLY A 538 21.04 22.19 36.90
CA GLY A 538 21.15 23.65 36.98
C GLY A 538 21.92 24.34 35.85
N ALA A 539 22.12 23.68 34.70
CA ALA A 539 22.65 24.35 33.51
C ALA A 539 21.70 25.49 33.06
N GLU A 540 22.26 26.64 32.70
CA GLU A 540 21.53 27.79 32.16
C GLU A 540 21.33 27.68 30.65
N THR A 541 22.30 27.11 29.93
CA THR A 541 22.20 26.85 28.49
C THR A 541 22.80 25.50 28.13
N VAL A 542 22.09 24.71 27.34
CA VAL A 542 22.59 23.44 26.80
C VAL A 542 22.59 23.45 25.27
N VAL A 543 23.72 23.10 24.67
CA VAL A 543 23.87 22.94 23.21
C VAL A 543 24.26 21.50 22.88
N ALA A 544 23.39 20.78 22.19
CA ALA A 544 23.71 19.46 21.65
C ALA A 544 24.33 19.60 20.26
N VAL A 545 25.47 18.94 20.02
CA VAL A 545 26.16 18.94 18.73
C VAL A 545 26.19 17.53 18.15
N ASP A 546 25.96 17.40 16.85
CA ASP A 546 26.02 16.10 16.16
C ASP A 546 26.57 16.24 14.73
N VAL A 547 27.24 15.21 14.24
CA VAL A 547 27.79 15.15 12.88
C VAL A 547 26.69 14.98 11.82
N GLN A 548 25.55 14.45 12.22
CA GLN A 548 24.38 14.20 11.35
C GLN A 548 23.12 14.81 11.95
N LYS A 549 22.01 14.73 11.19
CA LYS A 549 20.70 15.11 11.72
C LYS A 549 20.42 14.30 13.01
N PRO A 550 20.01 14.94 14.11
CA PRO A 550 19.72 14.29 15.38
C PRO A 550 18.86 13.04 15.20
N ALA A 551 19.30 11.95 15.83
CA ALA A 551 18.64 10.63 15.76
C ALA A 551 17.72 10.37 16.97
N ALA A 552 17.59 11.35 17.87
CA ALA A 552 16.67 11.31 19.00
C ALA A 552 15.21 11.35 18.55
N PHE A 553 14.32 10.91 19.44
CA PHE A 553 12.87 10.99 19.21
C PHE A 553 12.39 12.45 19.21
N ALA A 554 11.33 12.72 18.45
CA ALA A 554 10.88 14.10 18.19
C ALA A 554 10.40 14.81 19.46
N ASP A 555 9.70 14.07 20.33
CA ASP A 555 9.27 14.51 21.66
C ASP A 555 10.46 14.87 22.57
N GLU A 556 11.53 14.08 22.55
CA GLU A 556 12.74 14.36 23.32
C GLU A 556 13.48 15.60 22.80
N ILE A 557 13.51 15.81 21.48
CA ILE A 557 14.07 17.03 20.88
C ILE A 557 13.23 18.24 21.27
N GLU A 558 11.91 18.16 21.12
CA GLU A 558 10.97 19.24 21.44
C GLU A 558 11.05 19.63 22.92
N TYR A 559 11.19 18.65 23.83
CA TYR A 559 11.39 18.91 25.25
C TYR A 559 12.65 19.76 25.51
N ILE A 560 13.77 19.43 24.87
CA ILE A 560 15.03 20.17 25.04
C ILE A 560 14.95 21.57 24.41
N GLU A 561 14.33 21.71 23.24
CA GLU A 561 14.13 23.00 22.58
C GLU A 561 13.22 23.93 23.41
N ASN A 562 12.16 23.39 24.02
CA ASN A 562 11.25 24.12 24.91
C ASN A 562 11.93 24.64 26.18
N LEU A 563 12.99 23.97 26.64
CA LEU A 563 13.86 24.46 27.72
C LEU A 563 14.88 25.52 27.26
N GLY A 564 14.87 25.89 25.97
CA GLY A 564 15.82 26.83 25.37
C GLY A 564 17.11 26.18 24.86
N GLY A 565 17.17 24.84 24.84
CA GLY A 565 18.29 24.10 24.29
C GLY A 565 18.43 24.29 22.78
N LYS A 566 19.65 24.13 22.27
CA LYS A 566 19.93 24.25 20.82
C LYS A 566 20.56 22.98 20.31
N LEU A 567 20.14 22.53 19.13
CA LEU A 567 20.76 21.43 18.41
C LEU A 567 21.55 21.98 17.22
N VAL A 568 22.84 21.67 17.14
CA VAL A 568 23.75 22.15 16.09
C VAL A 568 24.27 20.96 15.30
N TRP A 569 23.88 20.89 14.03
CA TRP A 569 24.33 19.86 13.09
C TRP A 569 24.38 20.43 11.66
N PRO A 570 25.26 19.92 10.79
CA PRO A 570 26.38 19.04 11.12
C PRO A 570 27.45 19.80 11.93
N PHE A 571 28.05 19.16 12.93
CA PHE A 571 29.16 19.69 13.74
C PHE A 571 30.17 18.58 14.01
N PHE A 572 31.39 18.74 13.48
CA PHE A 572 32.47 17.75 13.65
C PHE A 572 33.47 18.28 14.67
N THR A 573 33.49 17.71 15.87
CA THR A 573 34.43 18.09 16.92
C THR A 573 35.88 17.86 16.47
N ASN A 574 36.72 18.86 16.71
CA ASN A 574 38.16 18.86 16.47
C ASN A 574 38.94 18.82 17.79
N LYS A 575 38.68 19.83 18.63
CA LYS A 575 39.42 20.13 19.86
C LYS A 575 38.45 20.57 20.95
N ILE A 576 38.76 20.18 22.17
CA ILE A 576 38.02 20.56 23.38
C ILE A 576 38.97 21.36 24.28
N THR A 577 38.48 22.46 24.85
CA THR A 577 39.23 23.27 25.82
C THR A 577 38.35 23.55 27.04
N PRO A 578 38.92 24.04 28.16
CA PRO A 578 38.13 24.44 29.33
C PRO A 578 37.07 25.52 29.03
N GLU A 579 37.23 26.27 27.94
CA GLU A 579 36.31 27.34 27.53
C GLU A 579 35.23 26.87 26.53
N GLY A 580 35.32 25.65 25.98
CA GLY A 580 34.31 25.12 25.06
C GLY A 580 34.80 24.09 24.04
N VAL A 581 34.07 23.97 22.92
CA VAL A 581 34.37 23.02 21.84
C VAL A 581 34.62 23.71 20.50
N TYR A 582 35.63 23.24 19.78
CA TYR A 582 35.97 23.66 18.42
C TYR A 582 35.54 22.61 17.40
N GLY A 583 34.88 23.05 16.35
CA GLY A 583 34.58 22.26 15.16
C GLY A 583 35.74 22.25 14.16
N ASN A 584 35.77 21.25 13.27
CA ASN A 584 36.75 21.14 12.18
C ASN A 584 36.69 22.31 11.18
N ASP A 585 35.55 22.99 11.11
CA ASP A 585 35.33 24.15 10.23
C ASP A 585 35.65 25.50 10.92
N GLY A 586 36.24 25.47 12.11
CA GLY A 586 36.62 26.65 12.86
C GLY A 586 35.51 27.27 13.71
N ARG A 587 34.28 26.71 13.71
CA ARG A 587 33.23 27.14 14.64
C ARG A 587 33.65 26.83 16.09
N PHE A 588 33.45 27.81 16.99
CA PHE A 588 33.68 27.64 18.42
C PHE A 588 32.35 27.81 19.17
N ILE A 589 32.04 26.88 20.07
CA ILE A 589 30.87 26.95 20.95
C ILE A 589 31.39 27.04 22.39
N PRO A 590 31.18 28.18 23.08
CA PRO A 590 31.63 28.36 24.45
C PRO A 590 30.85 27.46 25.41
N ALA A 591 31.55 26.82 26.34
CA ALA A 591 30.96 25.97 27.37
C ALA A 591 31.88 25.87 28.59
N ASP A 592 31.30 25.81 29.78
CA ASP A 592 32.01 25.50 31.03
C ASP A 592 32.22 23.99 31.20
N GLN A 593 31.44 23.17 30.49
CA GLN A 593 31.52 21.72 30.55
C GLN A 593 31.13 21.10 29.20
N VAL A 594 31.89 20.10 28.79
CA VAL A 594 31.62 19.30 27.59
C VAL A 594 31.36 17.86 28.00
N ILE A 595 30.16 17.36 27.69
CA ILE A 595 29.72 16.00 27.99
C ILE A 595 29.65 15.20 26.70
N VAL A 596 30.20 13.99 26.66
CA VAL A 596 30.15 13.11 25.48
C VAL A 596 29.12 11.99 25.65
N SER A 597 28.26 11.83 24.64
CA SER A 597 27.20 10.82 24.57
C SER A 597 27.00 10.30 23.14
N ILE A 598 28.07 9.73 22.56
CA ILE A 598 28.08 9.20 21.17
C ILE A 598 28.00 7.66 21.10
N GLY A 599 27.47 7.04 22.16
CA GLY A 599 27.22 5.60 22.28
C GLY A 599 28.24 4.86 23.15
N GLU A 600 27.94 3.58 23.40
CA GLU A 600 28.73 2.71 24.28
C GLU A 600 29.18 1.41 23.59
N GLU A 601 30.20 0.77 24.16
CA GLU A 601 30.72 -0.55 23.81
C GLU A 601 30.60 -1.50 25.02
N PRO A 602 30.41 -2.81 24.80
CA PRO A 602 30.36 -3.76 25.90
C PRO A 602 31.77 -4.05 26.44
N GLU A 603 31.86 -4.34 27.73
CA GLU A 603 33.06 -4.91 28.35
C GLU A 603 32.94 -6.43 28.37
N LEU A 604 33.88 -7.12 27.71
CA LEU A 604 33.83 -8.55 27.40
C LEU A 604 35.17 -9.27 27.64
N ASP A 605 36.07 -8.66 28.41
CA ASP A 605 37.41 -9.17 28.74
C ASP A 605 37.39 -10.46 29.58
N PHE A 606 36.24 -10.80 30.18
CA PHE A 606 36.03 -12.06 30.89
C PHE A 606 35.81 -13.28 29.98
N LEU A 607 35.58 -13.08 28.68
CA LEU A 607 35.40 -14.17 27.73
C LEU A 607 36.72 -14.86 27.36
N PRO A 608 36.70 -16.17 27.06
CA PRO A 608 37.89 -16.90 26.63
C PRO A 608 38.35 -16.45 25.22
N GLU A 609 39.65 -16.20 25.06
CA GLU A 609 40.25 -15.75 23.79
C GLU A 609 40.44 -16.89 22.77
N ASP A 610 40.44 -18.13 23.23
CA ASP A 610 40.82 -19.34 22.47
C ASP A 610 39.65 -20.11 21.83
N GLU A 611 38.41 -19.66 22.02
CA GLU A 611 37.20 -20.36 21.52
C GLU A 611 36.68 -19.87 20.16
N GLY A 612 37.47 -19.07 19.44
CA GLY A 612 37.09 -18.57 18.12
C GLY A 612 35.88 -17.62 18.15
N ILE A 613 35.70 -16.90 19.26
CA ILE A 613 34.63 -15.90 19.42
C ILE A 613 34.89 -14.75 18.44
N GLU A 614 33.91 -14.47 17.59
CA GLU A 614 34.00 -13.41 16.59
C GLU A 614 33.52 -12.06 17.13
N PHE A 615 34.24 -11.00 16.77
CA PHE A 615 33.93 -9.63 17.17
C PHE A 615 33.80 -8.70 15.96
N PHE A 616 32.73 -7.92 15.94
CA PHE A 616 32.54 -6.81 15.02
C PHE A 616 33.17 -5.53 15.60
N ARG A 617 33.99 -4.85 14.79
CA ARG A 617 34.72 -3.63 15.18
C ARG A 617 35.51 -3.76 16.50
N LYS A 618 35.95 -4.98 16.84
CA LYS A 618 36.69 -5.35 18.06
C LYS A 618 35.93 -5.22 19.38
N SER A 619 34.65 -4.85 19.36
CA SER A 619 33.89 -4.59 20.61
C SER A 619 32.60 -5.39 20.72
N TRP A 620 31.87 -5.63 19.62
CA TRP A 620 30.58 -6.31 19.68
C TRP A 620 30.69 -7.78 19.28
N LEU A 621 29.94 -8.67 19.92
CA LEU A 621 29.90 -10.10 19.60
C LEU A 621 29.16 -10.35 18.28
N VAL A 622 29.68 -11.28 17.49
CA VAL A 622 29.01 -11.80 16.30
C VAL A 622 28.50 -13.21 16.59
N PRO A 623 27.23 -13.37 17.03
CA PRO A 623 26.70 -14.69 17.28
C PRO A 623 26.38 -15.44 15.98
N LYS A 624 26.31 -16.77 16.10
CA LYS A 624 25.73 -17.64 15.06
C LYS A 624 24.22 -17.40 14.94
N LYS A 625 23.59 -18.01 13.93
CA LYS A 625 22.14 -17.87 13.65
C LYS A 625 21.28 -18.21 14.87
N ASP A 626 21.72 -19.18 15.68
CA ASP A 626 21.08 -19.63 16.92
C ASP A 626 21.45 -18.80 18.18
N GLN A 627 22.05 -17.62 18.00
CA GLN A 627 22.53 -16.73 19.08
C GLN A 627 23.71 -17.28 19.90
N SER A 628 24.28 -18.43 19.54
CA SER A 628 25.45 -18.97 20.24
C SER A 628 26.74 -18.25 19.82
N ILE A 629 27.65 -18.04 20.79
CA ILE A 629 29.01 -17.52 20.55
C ILE A 629 30.07 -18.59 20.83
N ALA A 630 29.73 -19.57 21.69
CA ALA A 630 30.54 -20.74 21.99
C ALA A 630 29.63 -21.89 22.45
N ALA A 631 30.19 -23.08 22.67
CA ALA A 631 29.40 -24.22 23.15
C ALA A 631 28.74 -23.89 24.51
N GLY A 632 27.40 -23.92 24.56
CA GLY A 632 26.63 -23.59 25.76
C GLY A 632 26.64 -22.11 26.15
N VAL A 633 27.17 -21.22 25.30
CA VAL A 633 27.24 -19.77 25.57
C VAL A 633 26.51 -19.01 24.47
N PHE A 634 25.57 -18.15 24.87
CA PHE A 634 24.72 -17.34 24.02
C PHE A 634 24.88 -15.86 24.36
N THR A 635 24.37 -14.96 23.52
CA THR A 635 24.41 -13.53 23.79
C THR A 635 23.12 -12.81 23.38
N ALA A 636 22.85 -11.65 23.97
CA ALA A 636 21.66 -10.85 23.68
C ALA A 636 21.86 -9.34 23.95
N GLY A 637 21.17 -8.50 23.18
CA GLY A 637 21.09 -7.06 23.38
C GLY A 637 22.30 -6.29 22.86
N ASP A 638 22.66 -5.22 23.58
CA ASP A 638 23.72 -4.27 23.21
C ASP A 638 25.11 -4.89 23.09
N THR A 639 25.32 -6.13 23.57
CA THR A 639 26.54 -6.90 23.36
C THR A 639 26.76 -7.28 21.89
N ILE A 640 25.68 -7.39 21.10
CA ILE A 640 25.70 -7.72 19.67
C ILE A 640 25.74 -6.44 18.82
N LYS A 641 24.88 -5.48 19.16
CA LYS A 641 24.81 -4.17 18.53
C LYS A 641 23.99 -3.21 19.41
N PRO A 642 24.30 -1.92 19.45
CA PRO A 642 23.48 -0.94 20.15
C PRO A 642 22.07 -0.86 19.55
N GLY A 643 21.05 -0.73 20.39
CA GLY A 643 19.66 -0.62 19.94
C GLY A 643 18.73 0.09 20.93
N ARG A 644 17.43 0.08 20.63
CA ARG A 644 16.38 0.54 21.55
C ARG A 644 16.14 -0.51 22.62
N LEU A 645 15.50 -0.12 23.72
CA LEU A 645 15.14 -1.05 24.80
C LEU A 645 14.21 -2.17 24.30
N THR A 646 13.31 -1.89 23.35
CA THR A 646 12.49 -2.92 22.70
C THR A 646 13.30 -3.90 21.86
N ASP A 647 14.41 -3.45 21.23
CA ASP A 647 15.34 -4.34 20.51
C ASP A 647 16.05 -5.28 21.49
N ALA A 648 16.41 -4.78 22.67
CA ALA A 648 16.98 -5.59 23.75
C ALA A 648 15.98 -6.64 24.25
N ILE A 649 14.70 -6.29 24.43
CA ILE A 649 13.65 -7.26 24.78
C ILE A 649 13.54 -8.34 23.69
N GLY A 650 13.42 -7.94 22.42
CA GLY A 650 13.31 -8.85 21.28
C GLY A 650 14.52 -9.79 21.14
N SER A 651 15.72 -9.26 21.30
CA SER A 651 16.96 -10.04 21.31
C SER A 651 16.97 -11.05 22.46
N GLY A 652 16.53 -10.66 23.65
CA GLY A 652 16.41 -11.58 24.79
C GLY A 652 15.40 -12.71 24.56
N ARG A 653 14.26 -12.42 23.90
CA ARG A 653 13.30 -13.46 23.48
C ARG A 653 13.94 -14.45 22.50
N LYS A 654 14.70 -13.94 21.53
CA LYS A 654 15.39 -14.77 20.54
C LYS A 654 16.47 -15.63 21.18
N ALA A 655 17.27 -15.09 22.10
CA ALA A 655 18.23 -15.87 22.88
C ALA A 655 17.54 -16.97 23.72
N ALA A 656 16.48 -16.63 24.45
CA ALA A 656 15.69 -17.60 25.22
C ALA A 656 15.09 -18.74 24.37
N TRP A 657 14.69 -18.44 23.13
CA TRP A 657 14.18 -19.43 22.19
C TRP A 657 15.23 -20.50 21.84
N TYR A 658 16.45 -20.08 21.55
CA TYR A 658 17.53 -21.01 21.19
C TYR A 658 18.15 -21.69 22.42
N VAL A 659 18.32 -20.98 23.53
CA VAL A 659 18.80 -21.55 24.79
C VAL A 659 17.88 -22.69 25.24
N ASP A 660 16.56 -22.49 25.22
CA ASP A 660 15.58 -23.54 25.57
C ASP A 660 15.74 -24.79 24.71
N GLN A 661 15.94 -24.62 23.40
CA GLN A 661 16.12 -25.76 22.50
C GLN A 661 17.43 -26.49 22.76
N TYR A 662 18.51 -25.74 22.95
CA TYR A 662 19.83 -26.27 23.26
C TYR A 662 19.82 -27.11 24.54
N VAL A 663 19.35 -26.56 25.66
CA VAL A 663 19.41 -27.26 26.97
C VAL A 663 18.45 -28.44 27.06
N MET A 664 17.36 -28.41 26.27
CA MET A 664 16.38 -29.48 26.18
C MET A 664 16.73 -30.54 25.12
N GLY A 665 17.82 -30.35 24.37
CA GLY A 665 18.21 -31.28 23.29
C GLY A 665 17.19 -31.37 22.16
N LYS A 666 16.44 -30.30 21.89
CA LYS A 666 15.49 -30.21 20.78
C LYS A 666 16.23 -29.96 19.47
N GLU A 667 15.65 -30.40 18.36
CA GLU A 667 16.11 -29.96 17.04
C GLU A 667 15.97 -28.44 16.90
N THR A 668 17.02 -27.76 16.43
CA THR A 668 17.06 -26.31 16.34
C THR A 668 16.13 -25.80 15.25
N ALA A 669 14.94 -25.36 15.65
CA ALA A 669 13.99 -24.60 14.86
C ALA A 669 14.34 -23.10 14.87
N ASP A 670 14.21 -22.47 13.70
CA ASP A 670 14.36 -21.03 13.55
C ASP A 670 13.37 -20.26 14.43
N PHE A 671 13.78 -19.09 14.92
CA PHE A 671 12.88 -18.18 15.61
C PHE A 671 11.74 -17.77 14.65
N PRO A 672 10.47 -17.82 15.08
CA PRO A 672 9.35 -17.57 14.18
C PRO A 672 9.34 -16.10 13.72
N GLU A 673 9.51 -15.90 12.41
CA GLU A 673 9.42 -14.59 11.76
C GLU A 673 8.24 -14.60 10.76
N LYS A 674 7.39 -13.57 10.83
CA LYS A 674 6.23 -13.41 9.92
C LYS A 674 6.48 -12.27 8.95
N GLN A 675 5.99 -12.44 7.73
CA GLN A 675 5.93 -11.35 6.76
C GLN A 675 4.85 -10.36 7.18
N GLN A 676 5.12 -9.06 6.99
CA GLN A 676 4.10 -8.03 7.15
C GLN A 676 2.99 -8.24 6.14
N ILE A 677 1.74 -8.01 6.54
CA ILE A 677 0.62 -8.03 5.60
C ILE A 677 0.78 -6.93 4.54
N PRO A 678 0.65 -7.26 3.23
CA PRO A 678 0.63 -6.26 2.17
C PRO A 678 -0.52 -5.25 2.34
N ALA A 679 -0.23 -3.96 2.15
CA ALA A 679 -1.17 -2.88 2.43
C ALA A 679 -2.41 -2.92 1.52
N GLU A 680 -2.26 -3.37 0.29
CA GLU A 680 -3.30 -3.55 -0.72
C GLU A 680 -4.35 -4.60 -0.35
N ARG A 681 -4.05 -5.48 0.62
CA ARG A 681 -5.02 -6.46 1.13
C ARG A 681 -5.97 -5.86 2.17
N LEU A 682 -5.69 -4.66 2.66
CA LEU A 682 -6.45 -4.03 3.74
C LEU A 682 -7.46 -3.04 3.16
N SER A 683 -8.74 -3.25 3.45
CA SER A 683 -9.81 -2.34 3.03
C SER A 683 -10.08 -1.29 4.10
N LYS A 684 -9.56 -0.08 3.88
CA LYS A 684 -9.66 1.06 4.81
C LYS A 684 -11.00 1.81 4.75
N ALA A 685 -11.77 1.62 3.68
CA ALA A 685 -13.01 2.34 3.42
C ALA A 685 -14.13 2.09 4.45
N TYR A 686 -14.02 1.02 5.24
CA TYR A 686 -15.02 0.64 6.24
C TYR A 686 -14.86 1.33 7.60
N PHE A 687 -13.85 2.18 7.76
CA PHE A 687 -13.50 2.77 9.05
C PHE A 687 -13.76 4.28 9.06
N GLU A 688 -14.59 4.72 10.00
CA GLU A 688 -14.85 6.14 10.24
C GLU A 688 -13.62 6.84 10.81
N LYS A 689 -13.44 8.10 10.40
CA LYS A 689 -12.40 8.98 10.92
C LYS A 689 -12.75 9.47 12.33
N CYS A 690 -11.79 9.40 13.23
CA CYS A 690 -11.84 9.90 14.59
C CYS A 690 -10.93 11.13 14.71
N HIS A 691 -11.47 12.24 15.24
CA HIS A 691 -10.66 13.43 15.52
C HIS A 691 -9.88 13.25 16.82
N HIS A 692 -8.66 13.80 16.93
CA HIS A 692 -7.80 13.66 18.11
C HIS A 692 -8.51 13.98 19.44
N CYS A 693 -9.35 15.02 19.47
CA CYS A 693 -10.14 15.42 20.66
C CYS A 693 -11.19 14.38 21.12
N LEU A 694 -11.47 13.37 20.30
CA LEU A 694 -12.45 12.32 20.55
C LEU A 694 -11.78 10.98 20.92
N LEU A 695 -10.46 10.95 21.03
CA LEU A 695 -9.75 9.78 21.55
C LEU A 695 -10.17 9.56 23.02
N GLY A 696 -10.74 8.39 23.27
CA GLY A 696 -11.19 7.94 24.59
C GLY A 696 -10.16 7.02 25.26
N ASP A 697 -10.64 6.06 26.04
CA ASP A 697 -9.77 5.08 26.68
C ASP A 697 -9.04 4.23 25.62
N PRO A 698 -7.74 3.89 25.80
CA PRO A 698 -7.02 2.98 24.91
C PRO A 698 -7.73 1.66 24.64
N VAL A 699 -8.54 1.15 25.57
CA VAL A 699 -9.35 -0.06 25.39
C VAL A 699 -10.43 0.13 24.32
N ASP A 700 -10.98 1.33 24.17
CA ASP A 700 -12.05 1.65 23.20
C ASP A 700 -11.58 1.61 21.74
N ASP A 701 -10.26 1.67 21.52
CA ASP A 701 -9.63 1.54 20.20
C ASP A 701 -9.92 0.18 19.54
N HIS A 702 -10.44 -0.80 20.27
CA HIS A 702 -10.92 -2.06 19.68
C HIS A 702 -11.99 -1.83 18.59
N THR A 703 -12.81 -0.79 18.72
CA THR A 703 -13.83 -0.44 17.73
C THR A 703 -13.20 0.01 16.41
N ARG A 704 -12.05 0.68 16.51
CA ARG A 704 -11.40 1.44 15.44
C ARG A 704 -10.17 0.72 14.85
N CYS A 705 -9.61 -0.24 15.58
CA CYS A 705 -8.52 -1.09 15.12
C CYS A 705 -8.92 -1.92 13.89
N VAL A 706 -8.08 -1.91 12.87
CA VAL A 706 -8.31 -2.59 11.58
C VAL A 706 -8.17 -4.12 11.68
N SER A 707 -7.53 -4.63 12.74
CA SER A 707 -7.14 -6.03 12.89
C SER A 707 -6.35 -6.54 11.67
N CYS A 708 -5.32 -5.80 11.25
CA CYS A 708 -4.52 -6.15 10.07
C CYS A 708 -3.99 -7.60 10.18
N GLY A 709 -4.29 -8.43 9.19
CA GLY A 709 -3.85 -9.83 9.13
C GLY A 709 -4.55 -10.79 10.09
N THR A 710 -5.50 -10.34 10.93
CA THR A 710 -6.27 -11.21 11.82
C THR A 710 -7.77 -10.94 11.69
N CYS A 711 -8.58 -12.00 11.66
CA CYS A 711 -9.99 -11.88 11.35
C CYS A 711 -10.78 -11.35 12.55
N ARG A 712 -11.57 -10.29 12.36
CA ARG A 712 -12.37 -9.64 13.42
C ARG A 712 -13.82 -10.16 13.56
N ASP A 713 -14.14 -11.29 12.94
CA ASP A 713 -15.47 -11.92 12.89
C ASP A 713 -16.64 -11.03 12.40
N CYS A 714 -16.37 -10.07 11.50
CA CYS A 714 -17.39 -9.12 11.01
C CYS A 714 -18.46 -9.73 10.09
N LYS A 715 -18.36 -11.01 9.72
CA LYS A 715 -19.29 -11.75 8.82
C LYS A 715 -19.49 -11.18 7.41
N MET A 716 -18.85 -10.07 7.03
CA MET A 716 -18.97 -9.45 5.70
C MET A 716 -18.70 -10.41 4.54
N CYS A 717 -17.70 -11.30 4.67
CA CYS A 717 -17.39 -12.30 3.64
C CYS A 717 -18.50 -13.36 3.48
N LEU A 718 -19.21 -13.70 4.55
CA LEU A 718 -20.35 -14.60 4.52
C LEU A 718 -21.54 -13.93 3.84
N GLU A 719 -21.83 -12.69 4.20
CA GLU A 719 -22.97 -11.93 3.69
C GLU A 719 -22.80 -11.49 2.24
N SER A 720 -21.57 -11.16 1.82
CA SER A 720 -21.27 -10.69 0.47
C SER A 720 -21.06 -11.83 -0.54
N CYS A 721 -21.05 -13.10 -0.11
CA CYS A 721 -20.81 -14.23 -1.01
C CYS A 721 -22.05 -14.50 -1.88
N PRO A 722 -22.00 -14.29 -3.21
CA PRO A 722 -23.17 -14.44 -4.07
C PRO A 722 -23.72 -15.87 -4.08
N GLU A 723 -22.82 -16.86 -4.04
CA GLU A 723 -23.16 -18.29 -4.03
C GLU A 723 -23.45 -18.85 -2.64
N LYS A 724 -23.32 -18.00 -1.59
CA LYS A 724 -23.34 -18.39 -0.17
C LYS A 724 -22.45 -19.61 0.10
N ALA A 725 -21.27 -19.62 -0.50
CA ALA A 725 -20.28 -20.69 -0.39
C ALA A 725 -19.43 -20.59 0.88
N ILE A 726 -19.46 -19.47 1.60
CA ILE A 726 -18.67 -19.27 2.81
C ILE A 726 -19.47 -19.63 4.05
N THR A 727 -18.91 -20.49 4.90
CA THR A 727 -19.50 -20.91 6.18
C THR A 727 -18.56 -20.57 7.33
N ARG A 728 -19.11 -20.02 8.41
CA ARG A 728 -18.39 -19.86 9.68
C ARG A 728 -18.55 -21.13 10.50
N ILE A 729 -17.44 -21.74 10.90
CA ILE A 729 -17.40 -22.94 11.75
C ILE A 729 -16.86 -22.51 13.11
N GLU A 730 -17.63 -22.78 14.16
CA GLU A 730 -17.21 -22.58 15.54
C GLU A 730 -16.73 -23.91 16.13
N LYS A 731 -15.59 -23.88 16.80
CA LYS A 731 -14.95 -25.05 17.42
C LYS A 731 -15.37 -25.16 18.89
N GLU A 732 -15.17 -26.34 19.47
CA GLU A 732 -15.53 -26.62 20.87
C GLU A 732 -14.81 -25.71 21.88
N ASP A 733 -13.63 -25.20 21.52
CA ASP A 733 -12.83 -24.27 22.34
C ASP A 733 -13.27 -22.79 22.22
N GLY A 734 -14.33 -22.52 21.46
CA GLY A 734 -14.84 -21.17 21.17
C GLY A 734 -14.05 -20.40 20.10
N SER A 735 -13.00 -21.00 19.53
CA SER A 735 -12.35 -20.46 18.34
C SER A 735 -13.22 -20.72 17.11
N TRP A 736 -12.97 -19.99 16.03
CA TRP A 736 -13.78 -20.09 14.82
C TRP A 736 -12.93 -19.92 13.57
N GLU A 737 -13.44 -20.42 12.45
CA GLU A 737 -12.85 -20.27 11.13
C GLU A 737 -13.92 -20.05 10.06
N TYR A 738 -13.49 -19.50 8.92
CA TYR A 738 -14.35 -19.39 7.76
C TYR A 738 -13.83 -20.32 6.65
N VAL A 739 -14.72 -21.14 6.12
CA VAL A 739 -14.40 -22.15 5.10
C VAL A 739 -15.22 -21.86 3.84
N SER A 740 -14.59 -21.99 2.68
CA SER A 740 -15.26 -21.92 1.38
C SER A 740 -15.61 -23.32 0.90
N ASP A 741 -16.89 -23.57 0.66
CA ASP A 741 -17.41 -24.79 0.04
C ASP A 741 -16.99 -24.86 -1.44
N PRO A 742 -16.22 -25.88 -1.85
CA PRO A 742 -15.76 -26.01 -3.23
C PRO A 742 -16.88 -26.25 -4.23
N ASP A 743 -17.97 -26.90 -3.85
CA ASP A 743 -19.05 -27.28 -4.76
C ASP A 743 -19.92 -26.07 -5.14
N ARG A 744 -19.85 -25.00 -4.33
CA ARG A 744 -20.59 -23.75 -4.50
C ARG A 744 -19.71 -22.58 -4.94
N CYS A 745 -18.43 -22.59 -4.55
CA CYS A 745 -17.55 -21.45 -4.80
C CYS A 745 -17.10 -21.37 -6.26
N ILE A 746 -17.39 -20.22 -6.89
CA ILE A 746 -17.00 -19.90 -8.27
C ILE A 746 -15.66 -19.16 -8.39
N GLY A 747 -14.92 -18.94 -7.28
CA GLY A 747 -13.60 -18.29 -7.32
C GLY A 747 -13.60 -16.80 -7.70
N CYS A 748 -14.68 -16.06 -7.43
CA CYS A 748 -14.83 -14.65 -7.83
C CYS A 748 -13.90 -13.68 -7.07
N GLY A 749 -13.52 -14.01 -5.82
CA GLY A 749 -12.62 -13.17 -5.01
C GLY A 749 -13.28 -12.08 -4.17
N ILE A 750 -14.61 -11.99 -4.16
CA ILE A 750 -15.35 -10.99 -3.37
C ILE A 750 -14.98 -11.07 -1.88
N CYS A 751 -14.83 -12.28 -1.32
CA CYS A 751 -14.43 -12.48 0.07
C CYS A 751 -13.08 -11.84 0.42
N ALA A 752 -12.12 -11.83 -0.51
CA ALA A 752 -10.86 -11.11 -0.37
C ALA A 752 -11.05 -9.60 -0.52
N GLY A 753 -11.81 -9.16 -1.53
CA GLY A 753 -12.05 -7.73 -1.78
C GLY A 753 -12.83 -7.03 -0.67
N VAL A 754 -13.78 -7.68 -0.01
CA VAL A 754 -14.58 -7.08 1.07
C VAL A 754 -13.90 -7.16 2.44
N CYS A 755 -12.80 -7.91 2.57
CA CYS A 755 -12.18 -8.13 3.87
C CYS A 755 -11.44 -6.86 4.36
N PRO A 756 -11.82 -6.25 5.49
CA PRO A 756 -11.05 -5.12 6.06
C PRO A 756 -9.66 -5.56 6.53
N CYS A 757 -9.55 -6.79 7.01
CA CYS A 757 -8.36 -7.32 7.67
C CYS A 757 -7.36 -8.00 6.71
N GLY A 758 -7.75 -8.22 5.45
CA GLY A 758 -6.91 -8.88 4.44
C GLY A 758 -6.61 -10.37 4.69
N VAL A 759 -7.45 -11.08 5.43
CA VAL A 759 -7.22 -12.50 5.81
C VAL A 759 -7.59 -13.51 4.72
N TRP A 760 -8.32 -13.09 3.69
CA TRP A 760 -8.65 -13.98 2.55
C TRP A 760 -7.60 -13.81 1.45
N SER A 761 -7.02 -14.92 1.00
CA SER A 761 -6.19 -14.98 -0.20
C SER A 761 -6.98 -15.60 -1.34
N ILE A 762 -6.64 -15.24 -2.58
CA ILE A 762 -7.15 -15.88 -3.79
C ILE A 762 -5.95 -16.48 -4.53
N ASN A 763 -5.93 -17.80 -4.63
CA ASN A 763 -4.86 -18.54 -5.30
C ASN A 763 -5.41 -19.29 -6.50
N ASP A 764 -4.56 -19.66 -7.44
CA ASP A 764 -4.95 -20.59 -8.50
C ASP A 764 -5.39 -21.93 -7.91
N ASN A 765 -6.33 -22.62 -8.56
CA ASN A 765 -6.79 -23.92 -8.10
C ASN A 765 -5.65 -24.95 -8.20
N PRO A 766 -5.17 -25.51 -7.07
CA PRO A 766 -4.04 -26.45 -7.09
C PRO A 766 -4.44 -27.84 -7.59
N GLU A 767 -5.73 -28.14 -7.70
CA GLU A 767 -6.24 -29.44 -8.13
C GLU A 767 -5.97 -29.64 -9.64
N LYS A 768 -5.29 -30.74 -9.97
CA LYS A 768 -4.95 -31.07 -11.36
C LYS A 768 -6.18 -31.58 -12.11
N ILE A 769 -6.45 -31.00 -13.28
CA ILE A 769 -7.49 -31.47 -14.21
C ILE A 769 -6.92 -32.65 -15.01
N ALA A 770 -7.55 -33.83 -14.89
CA ALA A 770 -7.08 -35.08 -15.50
C ALA A 770 -7.07 -35.07 -17.05
N MET A 771 -7.76 -34.11 -17.68
CA MET A 771 -7.85 -33.95 -19.15
C MET A 771 -6.48 -33.72 -19.81
N TYR A 772 -5.54 -33.10 -19.09
CA TYR A 772 -4.18 -32.88 -19.56
C TYR A 772 -3.26 -33.99 -19.08
N SER A 773 -2.77 -34.81 -20.01
CA SER A 773 -1.61 -35.65 -19.75
C SER A 773 -0.41 -34.72 -19.58
N THR A 774 -0.11 -34.29 -18.35
CA THR A 774 1.10 -33.54 -18.06
C THR A 774 2.29 -34.50 -18.03
N GLY A 775 2.62 -35.11 -19.18
CA GLY A 775 3.94 -35.60 -19.56
C GLY A 775 4.76 -36.49 -18.61
N ALA A 776 4.23 -36.94 -17.47
CA ALA A 776 4.89 -37.92 -16.62
C ALA A 776 4.65 -39.29 -17.23
N LYS A 777 5.48 -39.65 -18.22
CA LYS A 777 5.66 -41.05 -18.59
C LYS A 777 6.04 -41.79 -17.31
N ALA A 778 5.22 -42.80 -16.97
CA ALA A 778 5.50 -43.81 -15.97
C ALA A 778 6.85 -44.51 -16.22
#